data_AF-F8LDU3-F1
#
_entry.id   AF-F8LDU3-F1
#
_cell.length_a   1.000
_cell.length_b   1.000
_cell.length_c   1.000
_cell.angle_alpha   90.00
_cell.angle_beta   90.00
_cell.angle_gamma   90.00
#
_symmetry.space_group_name_H-M   'P 1'
#
loop_
_entity.id
_entity.type
_entity.pdbx_description
1 polymer ?
#
loop_
_entity_poly.entity_id
_entity_poly.type
_entity_poly.pdbx_seq_one_letter_code
_entity_poly.pdbx_strand_id
1 'polypeptide(L)'
;MPKRRRRARPRLTIEEKAAKVLNLVFIGFLLITLRSWHLSVILHEEKLEEARRPQKRVVIESSKRGTIRDRFNIPLAINKMQYNLAISYAQIRQIPGVVWEKENGKKVKRYIRREYIEKLSAVVGEELHLDPDYVEDLIYSKAALFHHLPYVVKEDISEGQYYRLKMLERDYPGLHTQSVPKRYYPYGKVGGEMIGYIGAISRQEYESVVQEIKSLEEWLGKYEMGQDPELPEGIETVEGVEKRYKEMVEHAYSINDYVGKMGIEGKFEEVLRGYHGKKAFASDAQGNIIQELLEGKEPQSGSRVLLTISQELQEYAEKLLIQNEAVRVPRVSRVNAQSRKKLEEKQHWIKGGAIVAMDPFSGDVLALASYPRCDPNDFISSGNGEERARKTANIRKWFETEEYIADVWNQKRPLDREFFDLKTEQIAEEAIWVDWQTYLEMILPIDSPIIEALNRVGSVKNAVIIQKHLEKLLVFSPSQSAYALFNQLYSDPPHQLYGRRLPAVQQEHLEEAVEKHRETVQFHKKALDPFFNGLESNYDKVMFLDLVRIVVDPERISDTLLKEIGSQSLVEYRNAQSAFVLIEETVRQMIWELFREVHFKRWRDLYQKEFLKQKRREEKINKVRYAKPYLDLLEQQELLMFQEFWEQHRYALLATFMTGVSFQDYPEIKPYQEMLASWEKELKGGAHQALSWSRSYWKLHQSVDGLSPEMVQDYLAGLRGFDRLNRSLLGRYRHLRSQDGQQLEKHLAAGFYPNYGYGFARSHAYRQAAVQGSIFKIVTAYEALVQTI
;
A
#
# COMPACT_ATOMS: atom_id res chain seq x y z
N MET A 1 26.59 55.28 77.99
CA MET A 1 26.22 53.88 77.68
C MET A 1 25.88 53.13 78.97
N PRO A 2 24.83 52.29 78.98
CA PRO A 2 25.03 50.94 79.46
C PRO A 2 24.47 49.89 78.47
N LYS A 3 25.32 48.91 78.16
CA LYS A 3 25.05 47.78 77.25
C LYS A 3 23.92 46.91 77.83
N ARG A 4 22.74 46.89 77.21
CA ARG A 4 21.76 45.81 77.42
C ARG A 4 22.34 44.52 76.87
N ARG A 5 22.80 43.65 77.79
CA ARG A 5 23.22 42.27 77.53
C ARG A 5 22.12 41.54 76.75
N ARG A 6 22.44 41.07 75.55
CA ARG A 6 21.63 40.08 74.82
C ARG A 6 21.54 38.82 75.67
N ARG A 7 20.39 38.55 76.30
CA ARG A 7 20.10 37.23 76.90
C ARG A 7 20.00 36.21 75.77
N ALA A 8 20.85 35.19 75.82
CA ALA A 8 20.84 34.06 74.89
C ALA A 8 19.48 33.36 74.97
N ARG A 9 18.87 33.08 73.81
CA ARG A 9 17.65 32.24 73.73
C ARG A 9 18.01 30.85 74.29
N PRO A 10 17.18 30.26 75.17
CA PRO A 10 17.43 28.91 75.66
C PRO A 10 17.44 27.96 74.46
N ARG A 11 18.55 27.23 74.27
CA ARG A 11 18.61 26.14 73.29
C ARG A 11 17.73 25.01 73.85
N LEU A 12 16.49 24.93 73.36
CA LEU A 12 15.59 23.80 73.62
C LEU A 12 16.36 22.48 73.40
N THR A 13 16.22 21.54 74.32
CA THR A 13 16.82 20.21 74.21
C THR A 13 16.27 19.47 72.98
N ILE A 14 16.99 18.48 72.48
CA ILE A 14 16.57 17.72 71.28
C ILE A 14 15.18 17.09 71.50
N GLU A 15 14.91 16.62 72.72
CA GLU A 15 13.62 16.04 73.12
C GLU A 15 12.47 17.05 73.10
N GLU A 16 12.68 18.27 73.59
CA GLU A 16 11.65 19.33 73.57
C GLU A 16 11.34 19.82 72.15
N LYS A 17 12.33 19.83 71.26
CA LYS A 17 12.12 20.13 69.83
C LYS A 17 11.36 19.01 69.14
N ALA A 18 11.72 17.75 69.42
CA ALA A 18 11.01 16.59 68.88
C ALA A 18 9.55 16.56 69.33
N ALA A 19 9.26 16.84 70.60
CA ALA A 19 7.89 16.90 71.14
C ALA A 19 7.06 18.02 70.49
N LYS A 20 7.64 19.20 70.24
CA LYS A 20 6.94 20.30 69.55
C LYS A 20 6.66 19.98 68.09
N VAL A 21 7.58 19.31 67.39
CA VAL A 21 7.36 18.84 66.02
C VAL A 21 6.30 17.75 65.99
N LEU A 22 6.34 16.80 66.93
CA LEU A 22 5.33 15.74 67.06
C LEU A 22 3.93 16.33 67.31
N ASN A 23 3.82 17.34 68.18
CA ASN A 23 2.55 18.02 68.43
C ASN A 23 2.05 18.79 67.20
N LEU A 24 2.94 19.44 66.43
CA LEU A 24 2.56 20.06 65.16
C LEU A 24 2.06 19.03 64.14
N VAL A 25 2.74 17.88 64.06
CA VAL A 25 2.32 16.77 63.21
C VAL A 25 0.96 16.22 63.67
N PHE A 26 0.76 16.07 64.98
CA PHE A 26 -0.51 15.60 65.55
C PHE A 26 -1.67 16.56 65.25
N ILE A 27 -1.44 17.88 65.40
CA ILE A 27 -2.42 18.91 65.03
C ILE A 27 -2.71 18.85 63.52
N GLY A 28 -1.69 18.64 62.69
CA GLY A 28 -1.85 18.43 61.25
C GLY A 28 -2.72 17.21 60.93
N PHE A 29 -2.47 16.08 61.58
CA PHE A 29 -3.29 14.87 61.44
C PHE A 29 -4.72 15.09 61.93
N LEU A 30 -4.91 15.80 63.04
CA LEU A 30 -6.22 16.15 63.57
C LEU A 30 -7.01 16.99 62.55
N LEU A 31 -6.39 17.97 61.90
CA LEU A 31 -7.05 18.77 60.87
C LEU A 31 -7.42 17.94 59.63
N ILE A 32 -6.56 17.00 59.24
CA ILE A 32 -6.84 16.08 58.13
C ILE A 32 -8.00 15.14 58.47
N THR A 33 -8.05 14.59 59.69
CA THR A 33 -9.15 13.71 60.11
C THR A 33 -10.46 14.48 60.22
N LEU A 34 -10.44 15.70 60.73
CA LEU A 34 -11.62 16.57 60.83
C LEU A 34 -12.13 16.97 59.43
N ARG A 35 -11.22 17.28 58.49
CA ARG A 35 -11.58 17.56 57.09
C ARG A 35 -12.11 16.32 56.38
N SER A 36 -11.52 15.14 56.65
CA SER A 36 -11.98 13.86 56.10
C SER A 36 -13.38 13.50 56.62
N TRP A 37 -13.63 13.71 57.92
CA TRP A 37 -14.96 13.56 58.51
C TRP A 37 -15.98 14.54 57.90
N HIS A 38 -15.59 15.80 57.74
CA HIS A 38 -16.46 16.80 57.09
C HIS A 38 -16.81 16.42 55.64
N LEU A 39 -15.86 15.90 54.86
CA LEU A 39 -16.12 15.43 53.49
C LEU A 39 -16.94 14.14 53.46
N SER A 40 -16.69 13.21 54.39
CA SER A 40 -17.27 11.87 54.36
C SER A 40 -18.63 11.76 55.06
N VAL A 41 -18.95 12.68 55.96
CA VAL A 41 -20.18 12.65 56.77
C VAL A 41 -21.07 13.86 56.49
N ILE A 42 -20.54 15.08 56.58
CA ILE A 42 -21.36 16.30 56.40
C ILE A 42 -21.69 16.51 54.92
N LEU A 43 -20.68 16.47 54.05
CA LEU A 43 -20.86 16.66 52.60
C LEU A 43 -21.17 15.34 51.88
N HIS A 44 -21.46 14.24 52.60
CA HIS A 44 -21.63 12.93 51.98
C HIS A 44 -22.74 12.94 50.93
N GLU A 45 -23.93 13.40 51.32
CA GLU A 45 -25.10 13.41 50.45
C GLU A 45 -24.91 14.34 49.25
N GLU A 46 -24.37 15.54 49.46
CA GLU A 46 -24.07 16.49 48.38
C GLU A 46 -23.02 15.93 47.39
N LYS A 47 -21.97 15.28 47.90
CA LYS A 47 -20.95 14.64 47.04
C LYS A 47 -21.47 13.38 46.35
N LEU A 48 -22.40 12.66 46.97
CA LEU A 48 -23.06 11.51 46.38
C LEU A 48 -24.04 11.94 45.27
N GLU A 49 -24.74 13.06 45.45
CA GLU A 49 -25.55 13.69 44.42
C GLU A 49 -24.70 14.26 43.28
N GLU A 50 -23.61 14.96 43.56
CA GLU A 50 -22.63 15.39 42.55
C GLU A 50 -22.06 14.21 41.76
N ALA A 51 -21.76 13.09 42.42
CA ALA A 51 -21.28 11.86 41.77
C ALA A 51 -22.36 11.16 40.92
N ARG A 52 -23.63 11.33 41.27
CA ARG A 52 -24.79 10.83 40.51
C ARG A 52 -25.25 11.79 39.42
N ARG A 53 -24.66 13.00 39.32
CA ARG A 53 -25.02 13.93 38.25
C ARG A 53 -24.79 13.27 36.90
N PRO A 54 -25.80 13.25 36.03
CA PRO A 54 -25.65 12.64 34.72
C PRO A 54 -24.51 13.31 33.96
N GLN A 55 -23.63 12.49 33.41
CA GLN A 55 -22.56 12.95 32.54
C GLN A 55 -23.14 13.24 31.15
N LYS A 56 -22.67 14.32 30.52
CA LYS A 56 -23.03 14.62 29.14
C LYS A 56 -22.15 13.79 28.21
N ARG A 57 -22.79 12.98 27.37
CA ARG A 57 -22.14 12.23 26.29
C ARG A 57 -22.60 12.77 24.95
N VAL A 58 -21.66 13.07 24.06
CA VAL A 58 -21.99 13.50 22.69
C VAL A 58 -21.66 12.36 21.73
N VAL A 59 -22.63 11.95 20.93
CA VAL A 59 -22.49 10.95 19.86
C VAL A 59 -22.60 11.65 18.52
N ILE A 60 -21.64 11.40 17.64
CA ILE A 60 -21.62 11.95 16.28
C ILE A 60 -22.58 11.12 15.41
N GLU A 61 -23.50 11.79 14.72
CA GLU A 61 -24.44 11.16 13.79
C GLU A 61 -23.98 11.38 12.35
N SER A 62 -23.87 10.31 11.57
CA SER A 62 -23.44 10.39 10.17
C SER A 62 -24.47 11.10 9.31
N SER A 63 -24.04 12.08 8.52
CA SER A 63 -24.86 12.72 7.50
C SER A 63 -24.78 11.96 6.16
N LYS A 64 -25.75 12.22 5.28
CA LYS A 64 -25.72 11.70 3.91
C LYS A 64 -25.02 12.70 3.01
N ARG A 65 -24.06 12.23 2.21
CA ARG A 65 -23.42 13.02 1.15
C ARG A 65 -24.43 13.33 0.03
N GLY A 66 -24.32 14.50 -0.59
CA GLY A 66 -25.14 14.90 -1.73
C GLY A 66 -25.03 13.93 -2.91
N THR A 67 -26.13 13.72 -3.64
CA THR A 67 -26.12 12.90 -4.86
C THR A 67 -25.60 13.70 -6.04
N ILE A 68 -24.79 13.09 -6.90
CA ILE A 68 -24.41 13.66 -8.19
C ILE A 68 -25.34 13.08 -9.25
N ARG A 69 -25.93 13.94 -10.06
CA ARG A 69 -26.88 13.55 -11.11
C ARG A 69 -26.56 14.24 -12.42
N ASP A 70 -26.90 13.58 -13.52
CA ASP A 70 -26.77 14.13 -14.85
C ASP A 70 -27.88 15.18 -15.15
N ARG A 71 -27.86 15.77 -16.35
CA ARG A 71 -28.84 16.79 -16.77
C ARG A 71 -30.30 16.31 -16.79
N PHE A 72 -30.51 15.01 -16.94
CA PHE A 72 -31.82 14.35 -16.95
C PHE A 72 -32.17 13.77 -15.57
N ASN A 73 -31.42 14.16 -14.53
CA ASN A 73 -31.60 13.72 -13.14
C ASN A 73 -31.31 12.21 -12.92
N ILE A 74 -30.55 11.58 -13.82
CA ILE A 74 -30.04 10.21 -13.71
C ILE A 74 -28.93 10.17 -12.64
N PRO A 75 -28.97 9.22 -11.69
CA PRO A 75 -28.00 9.17 -10.59
C PRO A 75 -26.62 8.65 -11.03
N LEU A 76 -25.61 9.51 -10.99
CA LEU A 76 -24.21 9.16 -11.29
C LEU A 76 -23.44 8.74 -10.04
N ALA A 77 -23.76 9.34 -8.89
CA ALA A 77 -23.20 8.95 -7.59
C ALA A 77 -24.25 9.09 -6.49
N ILE A 78 -24.47 8.01 -5.73
CA ILE A 78 -25.49 7.89 -4.69
C ILE A 78 -24.91 7.26 -3.43
N ASN A 79 -25.68 7.24 -2.35
CA ASN A 79 -25.30 6.51 -1.14
C ASN A 79 -26.15 5.24 -1.01
N LYS A 80 -25.50 4.10 -0.78
CA LYS A 80 -26.12 2.84 -0.37
C LYS A 80 -25.96 2.65 1.13
N MET A 81 -26.88 1.93 1.77
CA MET A 81 -26.72 1.58 3.17
C MET A 81 -25.66 0.50 3.33
N GLN A 82 -24.76 0.71 4.28
CA GLN A 82 -23.77 -0.26 4.74
C GLN A 82 -24.07 -0.58 6.19
N TYR A 83 -24.04 -1.87 6.52
CA TYR A 83 -24.22 -2.36 7.88
C TYR A 83 -22.87 -2.78 8.44
N ASN A 84 -22.59 -2.37 9.68
CA ASN A 84 -21.33 -2.66 10.37
C ASN A 84 -21.63 -3.24 11.75
N LEU A 85 -20.76 -4.13 12.23
CA LEU A 85 -20.73 -4.54 13.63
C LEU A 85 -19.70 -3.71 14.40
N ALA A 86 -20.12 -3.12 15.52
CA ALA A 86 -19.27 -2.36 16.41
C ALA A 86 -19.37 -2.88 17.85
N ILE A 87 -18.29 -2.72 18.62
CA ILE A 87 -18.26 -3.07 20.04
C ILE A 87 -17.93 -1.84 20.89
N SER A 88 -18.71 -1.61 21.94
CA SER A 88 -18.46 -0.59 22.97
C SER A 88 -17.95 -1.23 24.26
N TYR A 89 -16.64 -1.15 24.48
CA TYR A 89 -16.05 -1.66 25.73
C TYR A 89 -16.51 -0.90 26.97
N ALA A 90 -16.96 0.35 26.83
CA ALA A 90 -17.51 1.15 27.93
C ALA A 90 -18.66 0.41 28.64
N GLN A 91 -19.54 -0.23 27.88
CA GLN A 91 -20.67 -0.98 28.41
C GLN A 91 -20.22 -2.33 28.99
N ILE A 92 -19.29 -3.02 28.33
CA ILE A 92 -18.70 -4.27 28.86
C ILE A 92 -18.03 -4.05 30.22
N ARG A 93 -17.43 -2.87 30.44
CA ARG A 93 -16.77 -2.52 31.71
C ARG A 93 -17.73 -2.48 32.89
N GLN A 94 -19.03 -2.28 32.67
CA GLN A 94 -20.04 -2.33 33.72
C GLN A 94 -20.13 -3.73 34.37
N ILE A 95 -19.81 -4.78 33.60
CA ILE A 95 -19.73 -6.15 34.12
C ILE A 95 -18.56 -6.23 35.10
N PRO A 96 -18.74 -6.74 36.33
CA PRO A 96 -17.68 -6.85 37.31
C PRO A 96 -16.52 -7.70 36.78
N GLY A 97 -15.30 -7.20 36.93
CA GLY A 97 -14.11 -7.91 36.44
C GLY A 97 -13.85 -9.20 37.21
N VAL A 98 -14.03 -9.17 38.53
CA VAL A 98 -13.85 -10.32 39.42
C VAL A 98 -14.95 -10.35 40.46
N VAL A 99 -15.55 -11.51 40.67
CA VAL A 99 -16.49 -11.77 41.76
C VAL A 99 -15.94 -12.90 42.62
N TRP A 100 -16.17 -12.80 43.93
CA TRP A 100 -15.78 -13.82 44.88
C TRP A 100 -16.98 -14.71 45.19
N GLU A 101 -16.93 -15.96 44.76
CA GLU A 101 -17.96 -16.96 45.08
C GLU A 101 -17.43 -17.95 46.11
N LYS A 102 -18.35 -18.50 46.92
CA LYS A 102 -18.03 -19.56 47.87
C LYS A 102 -18.42 -20.90 47.26
N GLU A 103 -17.43 -21.66 46.84
CA GLU A 103 -17.59 -23.06 46.44
C GLU A 103 -17.02 -23.95 47.54
N ASN A 104 -17.82 -24.88 48.07
CA ASN A 104 -17.41 -25.80 49.15
C ASN A 104 -16.73 -25.12 50.36
N GLY A 105 -17.20 -23.93 50.74
CA GLY A 105 -16.69 -23.16 51.88
C GLY A 105 -15.39 -22.37 51.62
N LYS A 106 -14.77 -22.48 50.43
CA LYS A 106 -13.58 -21.70 50.04
C LYS A 106 -13.97 -20.56 49.09
N LYS A 107 -13.37 -19.38 49.30
CA LYS A 107 -13.55 -18.21 48.42
C LYS A 107 -12.73 -18.42 47.14
N VAL A 108 -13.40 -18.59 46.01
CA VAL A 108 -12.78 -18.71 44.68
C VAL A 108 -12.98 -17.38 43.93
N LYS A 109 -11.94 -16.93 43.21
CA LYS A 109 -12.02 -15.75 42.33
C LYS A 109 -12.54 -16.18 40.97
N ARG A 110 -13.65 -15.61 40.53
CA ARG A 110 -14.22 -15.83 39.20
C ARG A 110 -14.10 -14.59 38.34
N TYR A 111 -13.66 -14.73 37.09
CA TYR A 111 -13.40 -13.63 36.16
C TYR A 111 -14.58 -13.41 35.21
N ILE A 112 -15.70 -12.93 35.73
CA ILE A 112 -16.97 -12.83 34.99
C ILE A 112 -16.85 -12.03 33.69
N ARG A 113 -16.18 -10.88 33.70
CA ARG A 113 -16.02 -10.07 32.48
C ARG A 113 -15.24 -10.79 31.39
N ARG A 114 -14.24 -11.60 31.78
CA ARG A 114 -13.46 -12.38 30.82
C ARG A 114 -14.33 -13.48 30.21
N GLU A 115 -15.05 -14.25 31.04
CA GLU A 115 -16.01 -15.26 30.57
C GLU A 115 -17.09 -14.65 29.65
N TYR A 116 -17.52 -13.41 29.92
CA TYR A 116 -18.45 -12.69 29.05
C TYR A 116 -17.85 -12.35 27.69
N ILE A 117 -16.62 -11.82 27.66
CA ILE A 117 -15.93 -11.47 26.41
C ILE A 117 -15.69 -12.74 25.59
N GLU A 118 -15.24 -13.85 26.20
CA GLU A 118 -15.07 -15.15 25.55
C GLU A 118 -16.38 -15.62 24.89
N LYS A 119 -17.53 -15.52 25.59
CA LYS A 119 -18.85 -15.87 25.04
C LYS A 119 -19.29 -14.93 23.91
N LEU A 120 -19.11 -13.62 24.09
CA LEU A 120 -19.44 -12.62 23.08
C LEU A 120 -18.65 -12.86 21.79
N SER A 121 -17.34 -13.11 21.93
CA SER A 121 -16.45 -13.44 20.83
C SER A 121 -16.85 -14.73 20.12
N ALA A 122 -17.26 -15.76 20.86
CA ALA A 122 -17.75 -17.01 20.25
C ALA A 122 -19.01 -16.80 19.40
N VAL A 123 -20.01 -16.06 19.91
CA VAL A 123 -21.26 -15.78 19.18
C VAL A 123 -21.00 -14.91 17.95
N VAL A 124 -20.18 -13.86 18.09
CA VAL A 124 -19.79 -13.01 16.96
C VAL A 124 -18.99 -13.80 15.93
N GLY A 125 -18.08 -14.66 16.39
CA GLY A 125 -17.27 -15.54 15.55
C GLY A 125 -18.13 -16.51 14.73
N GLU A 126 -19.15 -17.10 15.34
CA GLU A 126 -20.09 -17.99 14.66
C GLU A 126 -20.92 -17.26 13.59
N GLU A 127 -21.56 -16.14 13.94
CA GLU A 127 -22.44 -15.39 13.01
C GLU A 127 -21.68 -14.73 11.86
N LEU A 128 -20.42 -14.31 12.09
CA LEU A 128 -19.61 -13.60 11.10
C LEU A 128 -18.53 -14.45 10.44
N HIS A 129 -18.41 -15.73 10.82
CA HIS A 129 -17.33 -16.64 10.42
C HIS A 129 -15.94 -16.04 10.69
N LEU A 130 -15.74 -15.52 11.91
CA LEU A 130 -14.47 -14.99 12.40
C LEU A 130 -13.91 -15.89 13.49
N ASP A 131 -12.59 -15.91 13.64
CA ASP A 131 -11.93 -16.58 14.76
C ASP A 131 -12.29 -15.87 16.10
N PRO A 132 -12.89 -16.58 17.08
CA PRO A 132 -13.25 -16.00 18.37
C PRO A 132 -12.05 -15.42 19.13
N ASP A 133 -10.87 -16.05 19.05
CA ASP A 133 -9.67 -15.59 19.77
C ASP A 133 -9.21 -14.23 19.21
N TYR A 134 -9.29 -14.07 17.89
CA TYR A 134 -9.02 -12.79 17.22
C TYR A 134 -10.01 -11.69 17.67
N VAL A 135 -11.30 -12.01 17.77
CA VAL A 135 -12.31 -11.04 18.24
C VAL A 135 -12.05 -10.64 19.69
N GLU A 136 -11.68 -11.59 20.56
CA GLU A 136 -11.31 -11.30 21.96
C GLU A 136 -10.07 -10.39 22.05
N ASP A 137 -9.00 -10.71 21.33
CA ASP A 137 -7.78 -9.91 21.28
C ASP A 137 -8.06 -8.50 20.73
N LEU A 138 -8.95 -8.37 19.73
CA LEU A 138 -9.41 -7.08 19.20
C LEU A 138 -10.16 -6.27 20.27
N ILE A 139 -11.03 -6.91 21.06
CA ILE A 139 -11.76 -6.24 22.15
C ILE A 139 -10.80 -5.67 23.18
N TYR A 140 -9.85 -6.44 23.69
CA TYR A 140 -8.92 -5.95 24.70
C TYR A 140 -7.96 -4.89 24.16
N SER A 141 -7.51 -5.03 22.92
CA SER A 141 -6.59 -4.08 22.31
C SER A 141 -7.22 -2.71 22.10
N LYS A 142 -8.45 -2.67 21.57
CA LYS A 142 -9.20 -1.42 21.36
C LYS A 142 -9.72 -0.84 22.67
N ALA A 143 -10.03 -1.67 23.67
CA ALA A 143 -10.37 -1.22 25.01
C ALA A 143 -9.26 -0.36 25.65
N ALA A 144 -7.98 -0.66 25.40
CA ALA A 144 -6.87 0.13 25.93
C ALA A 144 -6.80 1.55 25.34
N LEU A 145 -7.23 1.72 24.08
CA LEU A 145 -7.16 3.00 23.35
C LEU A 145 -8.44 3.83 23.44
N PHE A 146 -9.57 3.16 23.26
CA PHE A 146 -10.86 3.75 22.97
C PHE A 146 -11.91 3.21 23.94
N HIS A 147 -11.59 3.09 25.24
CA HIS A 147 -12.52 2.55 26.23
C HIS A 147 -13.87 3.29 26.31
N HIS A 148 -14.00 4.49 25.74
CA HIS A 148 -15.24 5.28 25.72
C HIS A 148 -15.95 5.33 24.36
N LEU A 149 -15.30 4.88 23.28
CA LEU A 149 -15.86 4.94 21.92
C LEU A 149 -16.15 3.53 21.40
N PRO A 150 -17.31 3.33 20.74
CA PRO A 150 -17.52 2.10 19.99
C PRO A 150 -16.52 2.04 18.83
N TYR A 151 -16.00 0.86 18.54
CA TYR A 151 -15.13 0.62 17.39
C TYR A 151 -15.72 -0.47 16.50
N VAL A 152 -15.53 -0.35 15.18
CA VAL A 152 -16.04 -1.31 14.20
C VAL A 152 -15.15 -2.56 14.21
N VAL A 153 -15.79 -3.73 14.38
CA VAL A 153 -15.15 -5.06 14.31
C VAL A 153 -15.14 -5.55 12.86
N LYS A 154 -16.28 -5.45 12.18
CA LYS A 154 -16.45 -5.89 10.78
C LYS A 154 -17.34 -4.91 10.03
N GLU A 155 -16.87 -4.48 8.86
CA GLU A 155 -17.62 -3.66 7.90
C GLU A 155 -18.39 -4.54 6.91
N ASP A 156 -19.42 -3.98 6.26
CA ASP A 156 -20.19 -4.65 5.19
C ASP A 156 -20.77 -6.03 5.58
N ILE A 157 -21.38 -6.13 6.77
CA ILE A 157 -22.13 -7.34 7.13
C ILE A 157 -23.41 -7.44 6.29
N SER A 158 -23.84 -8.65 5.98
CA SER A 158 -25.10 -8.84 5.24
C SER A 158 -26.30 -8.32 6.04
N GLU A 159 -27.37 -7.94 5.34
CA GLU A 159 -28.61 -7.47 5.98
C GLU A 159 -29.20 -8.51 6.93
N GLY A 160 -29.13 -9.81 6.56
CA GLY A 160 -29.55 -10.91 7.43
C GLY A 160 -28.71 -11.01 8.71
N GLN A 161 -27.38 -10.91 8.61
CA GLN A 161 -26.49 -10.89 9.78
C GLN A 161 -26.72 -9.64 10.64
N TYR A 162 -26.94 -8.48 10.02
CA TYR A 162 -27.25 -7.24 10.72
C TYR A 162 -28.48 -7.41 11.61
N TYR A 163 -29.58 -7.94 11.09
CA TYR A 163 -30.80 -8.11 11.90
C TYR A 163 -30.63 -9.15 13.00
N ARG A 164 -29.90 -10.25 12.78
CA ARG A 164 -29.59 -11.23 13.83
C ARG A 164 -28.78 -10.61 14.96
N LEU A 165 -27.69 -9.91 14.63
CA LEU A 165 -26.85 -9.22 15.61
C LEU A 165 -27.62 -8.07 16.29
N LYS A 166 -28.53 -7.41 15.58
CA LYS A 166 -29.42 -6.37 16.15
C LYS A 166 -30.37 -6.93 17.20
N MET A 167 -30.83 -8.16 17.04
CA MET A 167 -31.64 -8.84 18.06
C MET A 167 -30.80 -9.20 19.29
N LEU A 168 -29.56 -9.67 19.08
CA LEU A 168 -28.62 -10.04 20.15
C LEU A 168 -28.08 -8.83 20.93
N GLU A 169 -28.08 -7.63 20.35
CA GLU A 169 -27.67 -6.38 21.02
C GLU A 169 -28.44 -6.12 22.34
N ARG A 170 -29.65 -6.68 22.49
CA ARG A 170 -30.41 -6.63 23.76
C ARG A 170 -29.79 -7.49 24.87
N ASP A 171 -29.28 -8.66 24.51
CA ASP A 171 -28.80 -9.67 25.47
C ASP A 171 -27.29 -9.52 25.75
N TYR A 172 -26.57 -8.86 24.85
CA TYR A 172 -25.13 -8.65 24.94
C TYR A 172 -24.76 -7.16 25.07
N PRO A 173 -24.67 -6.63 26.31
CA PRO A 173 -24.18 -5.27 26.55
C PRO A 173 -22.82 -4.99 25.89
N GLY A 174 -22.75 -3.90 25.13
CA GLY A 174 -21.56 -3.51 24.37
C GLY A 174 -21.52 -4.02 22.93
N LEU A 175 -22.42 -4.91 22.51
CA LEU A 175 -22.60 -5.25 21.09
C LEU A 175 -23.46 -4.16 20.43
N HIS A 176 -23.00 -3.57 19.34
CA HIS A 176 -23.78 -2.58 18.59
C HIS A 176 -23.73 -2.86 17.10
N THR A 177 -24.84 -2.61 16.43
CA THR A 177 -24.89 -2.62 14.97
C THR A 177 -25.12 -1.20 14.45
N GLN A 178 -24.34 -0.80 13.45
CA GLN A 178 -24.40 0.53 12.85
C GLN A 178 -24.92 0.42 11.42
N SER A 179 -25.77 1.38 11.01
CA SER A 179 -26.18 1.58 9.62
C SER A 179 -25.63 2.92 9.16
N VAL A 180 -24.68 2.89 8.24
CA VAL A 180 -23.97 4.07 7.74
C VAL A 180 -24.15 4.21 6.24
N PRO A 181 -24.29 5.44 5.70
CA PRO A 181 -24.34 5.66 4.26
C PRO A 181 -22.95 5.48 3.66
N LYS A 182 -22.85 4.65 2.63
CA LYS A 182 -21.63 4.38 1.86
C LYS A 182 -21.80 4.85 0.42
N ARG A 183 -20.79 5.53 -0.13
CA ARG A 183 -20.84 6.02 -1.52
C ARG A 183 -20.85 4.85 -2.52
N TYR A 184 -21.63 5.00 -3.58
CA TYR A 184 -21.78 4.01 -4.65
C TYR A 184 -22.01 4.71 -6.00
N TYR A 185 -21.32 4.21 -7.04
CA TYR A 185 -21.38 4.75 -8.40
C TYR A 185 -22.09 3.74 -9.31
N PRO A 186 -23.37 3.96 -9.68
CA PRO A 186 -24.18 2.97 -10.40
C PRO A 186 -23.65 2.55 -11.77
N TYR A 187 -22.95 3.47 -12.46
CA TYR A 187 -22.44 3.25 -13.81
C TYR A 187 -20.96 2.80 -13.85
N GLY A 188 -20.37 2.48 -12.70
CA GLY A 188 -19.00 1.95 -12.60
C GLY A 188 -17.97 2.85 -13.29
N LYS A 189 -17.31 2.32 -14.33
CA LYS A 189 -16.27 3.00 -15.10
C LYS A 189 -16.76 4.19 -15.92
N VAL A 190 -18.05 4.26 -16.27
CA VAL A 190 -18.58 5.32 -17.13
C VAL A 190 -18.52 6.67 -16.42
N GLY A 191 -17.82 7.63 -17.01
CA GLY A 191 -17.58 8.93 -16.41
C GLY A 191 -16.74 8.87 -15.13
N GLY A 192 -16.08 7.76 -14.84
CA GLY A 192 -15.41 7.55 -13.55
C GLY A 192 -14.33 8.58 -13.23
N GLU A 193 -13.52 8.96 -14.22
CA GLU A 193 -12.51 10.03 -14.05
C GLU A 193 -13.13 11.42 -13.86
N MET A 194 -14.25 11.68 -14.55
CA MET A 194 -14.98 12.95 -14.52
C MET A 194 -15.68 13.14 -13.17
N ILE A 195 -16.39 12.10 -12.71
CA ILE A 195 -17.03 12.07 -11.39
C ILE A 195 -15.95 12.13 -10.31
N GLY A 196 -14.86 11.38 -10.50
CA GLY A 196 -13.80 11.21 -9.52
C GLY A 196 -14.18 10.21 -8.43
N TYR A 197 -13.32 10.12 -7.42
CA TYR A 197 -13.47 9.17 -6.31
C TYR A 197 -13.33 9.87 -4.96
N ILE A 198 -13.76 9.16 -3.91
CA ILE A 198 -13.56 9.56 -2.52
C ILE A 198 -12.46 8.71 -1.90
N GLY A 199 -11.72 9.27 -0.95
CA GLY A 199 -10.71 8.56 -0.18
C GLY A 199 -10.63 9.09 1.24
N ALA A 200 -10.01 8.33 2.15
CA ALA A 200 -9.79 8.80 3.52
C ALA A 200 -9.02 10.13 3.53
N ILE A 201 -9.37 11.04 4.43
CA ILE A 201 -8.65 12.30 4.61
C ILE A 201 -7.18 12.00 4.94
N SER A 202 -6.26 12.64 4.21
CA SER A 202 -4.84 12.46 4.51
C SER A 202 -4.47 13.26 5.76
N ARG A 203 -3.41 12.84 6.46
CA ARG A 203 -2.93 13.59 7.63
C ARG A 203 -2.56 15.03 7.28
N GLN A 204 -1.97 15.25 6.12
CA GLN A 204 -1.59 16.59 5.64
C GLN A 204 -2.82 17.45 5.35
N GLU A 205 -3.86 16.90 4.72
CA GLU A 205 -5.13 17.60 4.49
C GLU A 205 -5.85 17.94 5.80
N TYR A 206 -5.85 17.01 6.77
CA TYR A 206 -6.42 17.28 8.08
C TYR A 206 -5.64 18.40 8.80
N GLU A 207 -4.31 18.34 8.79
CA GLU A 207 -3.46 19.36 9.40
C GLU A 207 -3.62 20.73 8.72
N SER A 208 -3.80 20.80 7.39
CA SER A 208 -4.03 22.06 6.68
C SER A 208 -5.36 22.70 7.06
N VAL A 209 -6.44 21.92 7.17
CA VAL A 209 -7.74 22.44 7.63
C VAL A 209 -7.67 22.95 9.06
N VAL A 210 -6.97 22.23 9.95
CA VAL A 210 -6.76 22.67 11.34
C VAL A 210 -5.93 23.95 11.39
N GLN A 211 -4.92 24.10 10.54
CA GLN A 211 -4.12 25.32 10.44
C GLN A 211 -4.94 26.50 9.93
N GLU A 212 -5.80 26.30 8.93
CA GLU A 212 -6.70 27.35 8.42
C GLU A 212 -7.64 27.83 9.54
N ILE A 213 -8.28 26.91 10.27
CA ILE A 213 -9.14 27.23 11.43
C ILE A 213 -8.38 28.07 12.46
N LYS A 214 -7.16 27.65 12.82
CA LYS A 214 -6.34 28.39 13.80
C LYS A 214 -5.94 29.77 13.28
N SER A 215 -5.61 29.89 11.99
CA SER A 215 -5.23 31.18 11.40
C SER A 215 -6.39 32.17 11.43
N LEU A 216 -7.62 31.70 11.17
CA LEU A 216 -8.84 32.52 11.26
C LEU A 216 -9.15 32.90 12.71
N GLU A 217 -8.97 31.97 13.66
CA GLU A 217 -9.11 32.22 15.10
C GLU A 217 -8.11 33.27 15.60
N GLU A 218 -6.85 33.14 15.22
CA GLU A 218 -5.80 34.10 15.56
C GLU A 218 -6.05 35.48 14.94
N TRP A 219 -6.55 35.52 13.70
CA TRP A 219 -6.94 36.75 13.03
C TRP A 219 -8.07 37.45 13.78
N LEU A 220 -9.16 36.72 14.10
CA LEU A 220 -10.29 37.24 14.86
C LEU A 220 -9.84 37.74 16.25
N GLY A 221 -8.98 36.99 16.93
CA GLY A 221 -8.43 37.39 18.22
C GLY A 221 -7.59 38.68 18.14
N LYS A 222 -6.79 38.87 17.09
CA LYS A 222 -6.03 40.13 16.87
C LYS A 222 -6.96 41.30 16.61
N TYR A 223 -7.99 41.10 15.79
CA TYR A 223 -9.02 42.10 15.52
C TYR A 223 -9.79 42.50 16.79
N GLU A 224 -10.19 41.52 17.61
CA GLU A 224 -10.84 41.75 18.92
C GLU A 224 -9.94 42.50 19.91
N MET A 225 -8.61 42.31 19.83
CA MET A 225 -7.61 43.06 20.61
C MET A 225 -7.37 44.49 20.07
N GLY A 226 -8.11 44.92 19.05
CA GLY A 226 -8.00 46.25 18.45
C GLY A 226 -6.80 46.42 17.52
N GLN A 227 -6.18 45.33 17.07
CA GLN A 227 -5.22 45.35 15.97
C GLN A 227 -5.98 45.31 14.64
N ASP A 228 -5.43 45.88 13.57
CA ASP A 228 -6.02 45.84 12.23
C ASP A 228 -5.20 44.91 11.32
N PRO A 229 -5.32 43.58 11.47
CA PRO A 229 -4.56 42.61 10.69
C PRO A 229 -5.06 42.57 9.23
N GLU A 230 -4.14 42.35 8.28
CA GLU A 230 -4.49 42.17 6.87
C GLU A 230 -5.50 41.03 6.69
N LEU A 231 -6.51 41.25 5.85
CA LEU A 231 -7.57 40.27 5.60
C LEU A 231 -7.01 38.99 4.94
N PRO A 232 -7.51 37.80 5.32
CA PRO A 232 -7.13 36.55 4.67
C PRO A 232 -7.43 36.56 3.16
N GLU A 233 -6.60 35.85 2.40
CA GLU A 233 -6.68 35.80 0.94
C GLU A 233 -8.06 35.31 0.46
N GLY A 234 -8.72 36.09 -0.40
CA GLY A 234 -10.06 35.78 -0.93
C GLY A 234 -11.24 36.20 -0.05
N ILE A 235 -11.00 36.84 1.09
CA ILE A 235 -12.05 37.40 1.95
C ILE A 235 -11.97 38.94 1.96
N GLU A 236 -13.03 39.59 1.54
CA GLU A 236 -13.07 41.06 1.40
C GLU A 236 -13.58 41.79 2.65
N THR A 237 -14.20 41.07 3.60
CA THR A 237 -14.88 41.67 4.75
C THR A 237 -14.59 40.92 6.05
N VAL A 238 -14.57 41.63 7.17
CA VAL A 238 -14.42 41.06 8.53
C VAL A 238 -15.54 40.06 8.86
N GLU A 239 -16.78 40.39 8.50
CA GLU A 239 -17.93 39.47 8.63
C GLU A 239 -17.73 38.18 7.82
N GLY A 240 -17.08 38.28 6.66
CA GLY A 240 -16.68 37.14 5.85
C GLY A 240 -15.69 36.21 6.58
N VAL A 241 -14.76 36.78 7.35
CA VAL A 241 -13.80 36.00 8.16
C VAL A 241 -14.53 35.28 9.30
N GLU A 242 -15.41 35.98 10.02
CA GLU A 242 -16.20 35.38 11.10
C GLU A 242 -17.11 34.25 10.58
N LYS A 243 -17.74 34.47 9.42
CA LYS A 243 -18.57 33.47 8.75
C LYS A 243 -17.75 32.25 8.34
N ARG A 244 -16.60 32.44 7.68
CA ARG A 244 -15.71 31.34 7.26
C ARG A 244 -15.19 30.57 8.47
N TYR A 245 -14.79 31.24 9.54
CA TYR A 245 -14.35 30.59 10.78
C TYR A 245 -15.46 29.71 11.37
N LYS A 246 -16.67 30.26 11.54
CA LYS A 246 -17.83 29.49 12.03
C LYS A 246 -18.12 28.30 11.15
N GLU A 247 -18.15 28.48 9.82
CA GLU A 247 -18.35 27.39 8.87
C GLU A 247 -17.27 26.31 9.02
N MET A 248 -15.98 26.67 9.04
CA MET A 248 -14.91 25.69 9.16
C MET A 248 -14.94 24.90 10.47
N VAL A 249 -15.27 25.56 11.59
CA VAL A 249 -15.37 24.91 12.91
C VAL A 249 -16.58 23.97 12.95
N GLU A 250 -17.73 24.40 12.42
CA GLU A 250 -18.93 23.56 12.36
C GLU A 250 -18.76 22.38 11.40
N HIS A 251 -18.02 22.59 10.32
CA HIS A 251 -17.77 21.63 9.25
C HIS A 251 -16.43 20.92 9.40
N ALA A 252 -15.83 20.89 10.59
CA ALA A 252 -14.53 20.26 10.80
C ALA A 252 -14.54 18.78 10.37
N TYR A 253 -13.47 18.32 9.71
CA TYR A 253 -13.30 16.92 9.34
C TYR A 253 -13.01 16.07 10.57
N SER A 254 -13.55 14.86 10.60
CA SER A 254 -12.99 13.79 11.44
C SER A 254 -11.83 13.14 10.71
N ILE A 255 -10.86 12.59 11.46
CA ILE A 255 -9.74 11.82 10.91
C ILE A 255 -10.23 10.60 10.11
N ASN A 256 -11.44 10.11 10.39
CA ASN A 256 -12.04 8.96 9.73
C ASN A 256 -12.98 9.35 8.56
N ASP A 257 -13.09 10.64 8.23
CA ASP A 257 -13.97 11.08 7.14
C ASP A 257 -13.38 10.74 5.77
N TYR A 258 -14.25 10.40 4.83
CA TYR A 258 -13.91 10.29 3.42
C TYR A 258 -14.18 11.61 2.72
N VAL A 259 -13.19 12.06 1.94
CA VAL A 259 -13.21 13.31 1.19
C VAL A 259 -13.06 13.03 -0.30
N GLY A 260 -13.69 13.83 -1.13
CA GLY A 260 -13.52 13.82 -2.58
C GLY A 260 -12.09 14.17 -2.95
N LYS A 261 -11.42 13.28 -3.68
CA LYS A 261 -10.01 13.43 -4.04
C LYS A 261 -9.81 13.96 -5.46
N MET A 262 -10.79 13.72 -6.33
CA MET A 262 -10.66 13.99 -7.77
C MET A 262 -12.00 14.36 -8.38
N GLY A 263 -11.97 14.93 -9.59
CA GLY A 263 -13.16 15.16 -10.41
C GLY A 263 -14.18 16.05 -9.74
N ILE A 264 -15.46 15.77 -10.02
CA ILE A 264 -16.61 16.46 -9.43
C ILE A 264 -16.66 16.24 -7.91
N GLU A 265 -16.33 15.04 -7.42
CA GLU A 265 -16.29 14.73 -5.99
C GLU A 265 -15.34 15.67 -5.23
N GLY A 266 -14.13 15.90 -5.75
CA GLY A 266 -13.16 16.80 -5.15
C GLY A 266 -13.50 18.28 -5.36
N LYS A 267 -13.90 18.67 -6.58
CA LYS A 267 -14.18 20.08 -6.89
C LYS A 267 -15.39 20.62 -6.13
N PHE A 268 -16.41 19.79 -5.91
CA PHE A 268 -17.63 20.14 -5.18
C PHE A 268 -17.68 19.52 -3.78
N GLU A 269 -16.54 19.22 -3.16
CA GLU A 269 -16.47 18.62 -1.81
C GLU A 269 -17.29 19.42 -0.78
N GLU A 270 -17.11 20.74 -0.72
CA GLU A 270 -17.83 21.60 0.23
C GLU A 270 -19.35 21.53 0.06
N VAL A 271 -19.85 21.35 -1.17
CA VAL A 271 -21.28 21.28 -1.49
C VAL A 271 -21.85 19.87 -1.28
N LEU A 272 -21.07 18.86 -1.67
CA LEU A 272 -21.48 17.45 -1.61
C LEU A 272 -21.39 16.91 -0.20
N ARG A 273 -20.44 17.36 0.61
CA ARG A 273 -20.28 16.87 1.97
C ARG A 273 -21.52 17.19 2.81
N GLY A 274 -22.02 16.18 3.51
CA GLY A 274 -22.97 16.41 4.59
C GLY A 274 -22.21 16.69 5.88
N TYR A 275 -22.82 17.42 6.79
CA TYR A 275 -22.20 17.75 8.07
C TYR A 275 -22.77 16.90 9.20
N HIS A 276 -21.86 16.32 9.95
CA HIS A 276 -22.20 15.40 11.02
C HIS A 276 -23.03 16.10 12.11
N GLY A 277 -24.12 15.43 12.48
CA GLY A 277 -24.91 15.83 13.64
C GLY A 277 -24.19 15.45 14.92
N LYS A 278 -24.62 16.05 16.02
CA LYS A 278 -24.17 15.70 17.36
C LYS A 278 -25.42 15.51 18.21
N LYS A 279 -25.68 14.30 18.69
CA LYS A 279 -26.71 14.07 19.71
C LYS A 279 -26.07 14.05 21.08
N ALA A 280 -26.59 14.85 21.99
CA ALA A 280 -26.15 14.86 23.37
C ALA A 280 -27.08 13.97 24.19
N PHE A 281 -26.51 13.13 25.05
CA PHE A 281 -27.23 12.24 25.94
C PHE A 281 -26.77 12.51 27.37
N ALA A 282 -27.72 12.56 28.30
CA ALA A 282 -27.46 12.43 29.72
C ALA A 282 -27.23 10.94 30.01
N SER A 283 -26.03 10.59 30.43
CA SER A 283 -25.70 9.23 30.87
C SER A 283 -25.54 9.18 32.37
N ASP A 284 -25.92 8.07 33.00
CA ASP A 284 -25.63 7.82 34.42
C ASP A 284 -24.11 7.69 34.65
N ALA A 285 -23.69 7.64 35.91
CA ALA A 285 -22.28 7.41 36.28
C ALA A 285 -21.75 6.04 35.80
N GLN A 286 -22.65 5.16 35.35
CA GLN A 286 -22.40 3.82 34.86
C GLN A 286 -22.30 3.76 33.31
N GLY A 287 -22.64 4.84 32.60
CA GLY A 287 -22.56 4.97 31.14
C GLY A 287 -23.83 4.59 30.35
N ASN A 288 -24.95 4.31 31.02
CA ASN A 288 -26.24 4.08 30.38
C ASN A 288 -26.86 5.40 29.97
N ILE A 289 -27.48 5.44 28.79
CA ILE A 289 -28.19 6.62 28.30
C ILE A 289 -29.51 6.74 29.07
N ILE A 290 -29.66 7.78 29.88
CA ILE A 290 -30.89 8.09 30.61
C ILE A 290 -31.85 8.83 29.68
N GLN A 291 -31.35 9.86 29.01
CA GLN A 291 -32.18 10.78 28.23
C GLN A 291 -31.38 11.46 27.13
N GLU A 292 -32.01 11.69 25.98
CA GLU A 292 -31.49 12.59 24.95
C GLU A 292 -31.68 14.06 25.37
N LEU A 293 -30.60 14.84 25.32
CA LEU A 293 -30.57 16.27 25.62
C LEU A 293 -30.89 17.06 24.35
N LEU A 294 -31.68 18.13 24.50
CA LEU A 294 -32.08 19.02 23.40
C LEU A 294 -30.92 19.84 22.79
N GLU A 295 -29.74 19.79 23.40
CA GLU A 295 -28.53 20.50 22.95
C GLU A 295 -27.84 19.84 21.73
N GLY A 296 -28.46 18.82 21.14
CA GLY A 296 -27.96 18.18 19.93
C GLY A 296 -28.23 19.00 18.66
N LYS A 297 -27.32 18.89 17.67
CA LYS A 297 -27.51 19.44 16.32
C LYS A 297 -27.80 18.28 15.38
N GLU A 298 -28.89 18.36 14.61
CA GLU A 298 -29.21 17.34 13.62
C GLU A 298 -28.18 17.30 12.49
N PRO A 299 -27.90 16.12 11.90
CA PRO A 299 -27.02 16.01 10.75
C PRO A 299 -27.61 16.72 9.54
N GLN A 300 -26.80 17.55 8.90
CA GLN A 300 -27.20 18.21 7.65
C GLN A 300 -26.74 17.36 6.47
N SER A 301 -27.67 17.00 5.60
CA SER A 301 -27.32 16.27 4.38
C SER A 301 -26.66 17.21 3.36
N GLY A 302 -25.67 16.70 2.64
CA GLY A 302 -25.02 17.44 1.58
C GLY A 302 -25.97 17.75 0.42
N SER A 303 -25.65 18.81 -0.31
CA SER A 303 -26.50 19.30 -1.41
C SER A 303 -26.34 18.45 -2.66
N ARG A 304 -27.44 18.26 -3.39
CA ARG A 304 -27.42 17.58 -4.69
C ARG A 304 -26.72 18.46 -5.72
N VAL A 305 -25.83 17.86 -6.51
CA VAL A 305 -25.20 18.51 -7.67
C VAL A 305 -25.84 17.96 -8.95
N LEU A 306 -26.36 18.86 -9.77
CA LEU A 306 -26.89 18.56 -11.11
C LEU A 306 -25.84 18.99 -12.15
N LEU A 307 -25.44 18.06 -13.02
CA LEU A 307 -24.46 18.32 -14.07
C LEU A 307 -25.15 18.68 -15.39
N THR A 308 -24.42 19.33 -16.28
CA THR A 308 -24.81 19.55 -17.68
C THR A 308 -24.59 18.32 -18.56
N ILE A 309 -23.77 17.38 -18.07
CA ILE A 309 -23.41 16.13 -18.75
C ILE A 309 -24.65 15.25 -18.91
N SER A 310 -24.74 14.57 -20.04
CA SER A 310 -25.70 13.47 -20.28
C SER A 310 -24.97 12.15 -20.10
N GLN A 311 -25.52 11.26 -19.25
CA GLN A 311 -24.94 9.92 -19.04
C GLN A 311 -24.85 9.13 -20.35
N GLU A 312 -25.91 9.17 -21.17
CA GLU A 312 -25.98 8.44 -22.43
C GLU A 312 -24.93 8.92 -23.44
N LEU A 313 -24.76 10.25 -23.57
CA LEU A 313 -23.72 10.82 -24.44
C LEU A 313 -22.31 10.54 -23.93
N GLN A 314 -22.11 10.54 -22.61
CA GLN A 314 -20.84 10.18 -21.98
C GLN A 314 -20.46 8.74 -22.31
N GLU A 315 -21.37 7.79 -22.10
CA GLU A 315 -21.16 6.38 -22.41
C GLU A 315 -20.89 6.18 -23.91
N TYR A 316 -21.65 6.85 -24.77
CA TYR A 316 -21.46 6.80 -26.21
C TYR A 316 -20.09 7.36 -26.63
N ALA A 317 -19.65 8.48 -26.06
CA ALA A 317 -18.34 9.06 -26.34
C ALA A 317 -17.19 8.14 -25.90
N GLU A 318 -17.30 7.50 -24.73
CA GLU A 318 -16.34 6.50 -24.28
C GLU A 318 -16.31 5.26 -25.17
N LYS A 319 -17.49 4.77 -25.59
CA LYS A 319 -17.61 3.67 -26.55
C LYS A 319 -16.93 4.02 -27.87
N LEU A 320 -17.13 5.24 -28.39
CA LEU A 320 -16.49 5.73 -29.61
C LEU A 320 -14.96 5.81 -29.49
N LEU A 321 -14.43 6.22 -28.33
CA LEU A 321 -12.99 6.20 -28.07
C LEU A 321 -12.44 4.78 -28.22
N ILE A 322 -13.05 3.81 -27.53
CA ILE A 322 -12.59 2.41 -27.53
C ILE A 322 -12.73 1.80 -28.93
N GLN A 323 -13.87 2.02 -29.61
CA GLN A 323 -14.13 1.51 -30.96
C GLN A 323 -13.12 2.03 -31.99
N ASN A 324 -12.73 3.30 -31.91
CA ASN A 324 -11.83 3.93 -32.88
C ASN A 324 -10.35 3.93 -32.42
N GLU A 325 -9.94 2.96 -31.59
CA GLU A 325 -8.54 2.81 -31.17
C GLU A 325 -7.56 2.69 -32.36
N ALA A 326 -7.97 2.00 -33.42
CA ALA A 326 -7.16 1.81 -34.62
C ALA A 326 -6.94 3.11 -35.42
N VAL A 327 -7.78 4.14 -35.26
CA VAL A 327 -7.68 5.41 -36.00
C VAL A 327 -6.73 6.40 -35.30
N ARG A 328 -6.44 6.20 -34.01
CA ARG A 328 -5.59 7.07 -33.18
C ARG A 328 -4.08 6.91 -33.43
N VAL A 329 -3.72 6.45 -34.63
CA VAL A 329 -2.36 6.15 -35.06
C VAL A 329 -1.63 7.44 -35.46
N PRO A 330 -0.50 7.80 -34.83
CA PRO A 330 0.34 8.87 -35.34
C PRO A 330 0.92 8.51 -36.72
N ARG A 331 1.00 9.51 -37.60
CA ARG A 331 1.68 9.38 -38.89
C ARG A 331 3.19 9.23 -38.65
N VAL A 332 3.72 8.04 -38.96
CA VAL A 332 5.14 7.66 -39.20
C VAL A 332 6.15 8.80 -38.97
N SER A 333 6.97 8.76 -37.91
CA SER A 333 8.13 9.64 -37.81
C SER A 333 9.18 9.25 -38.84
N ARG A 334 9.69 10.25 -39.56
CA ARG A 334 10.87 10.11 -40.42
C ARG A 334 12.12 10.16 -39.55
N VAL A 335 12.58 9.03 -39.02
CA VAL A 335 13.94 8.97 -38.46
C VAL A 335 14.67 7.72 -38.89
N ASN A 336 15.22 7.80 -40.10
CA ASN A 336 16.60 7.39 -40.36
C ASN A 336 17.06 8.11 -41.63
N ALA A 337 17.93 9.12 -41.50
CA ALA A 337 18.46 9.85 -42.67
C ALA A 337 19.42 8.99 -43.51
N GLN A 338 19.94 7.90 -42.93
CA GLN A 338 20.93 7.02 -43.56
C GLN A 338 20.35 5.68 -44.05
N SER A 339 19.31 5.14 -43.41
CA SER A 339 18.62 3.94 -43.89
C SER A 339 17.26 4.32 -44.48
N ARG A 340 17.08 4.08 -45.78
CA ARG A 340 15.79 4.28 -46.48
C ARG A 340 14.68 3.31 -46.01
N LYS A 341 14.90 2.52 -44.95
CA LYS A 341 13.92 1.62 -44.37
C LYS A 341 13.00 2.43 -43.47
N LYS A 342 11.72 2.54 -43.85
CA LYS A 342 10.66 3.02 -42.95
C LYS A 342 10.55 2.00 -41.81
N LEU A 343 10.99 2.37 -40.61
CA LEU A 343 10.63 1.62 -39.41
C LEU A 343 9.18 2.00 -39.08
N GLU A 344 8.29 1.00 -39.07
CA GLU A 344 6.97 1.19 -38.48
C GLU A 344 7.16 1.42 -36.98
N GLU A 345 6.75 2.58 -36.46
CA GLU A 345 6.76 2.81 -35.02
C GLU A 345 5.87 1.79 -34.32
N LYS A 346 6.47 0.98 -33.45
CA LYS A 346 5.74 -0.02 -32.67
C LYS A 346 4.88 0.68 -31.62
N GLN A 347 3.57 0.57 -31.74
CA GLN A 347 2.64 1.29 -30.86
C GLN A 347 2.48 0.60 -29.51
N HIS A 348 2.14 1.38 -28.48
CA HIS A 348 1.76 0.79 -27.20
C HIS A 348 0.51 -0.06 -27.36
N TRP A 349 0.45 -1.10 -26.53
CA TRP A 349 -0.69 -1.97 -26.50
C TRP A 349 -1.95 -1.29 -25.95
N ILE A 350 -1.82 -0.32 -25.03
CA ILE A 350 -2.95 0.52 -24.60
C ILE A 350 -2.76 1.94 -25.16
N LYS A 351 -3.73 2.43 -25.95
CA LYS A 351 -3.67 3.76 -26.56
C LYS A 351 -4.65 4.71 -25.88
N GLY A 352 -4.12 5.75 -25.24
CA GLY A 352 -4.93 6.79 -24.60
C GLY A 352 -5.74 7.64 -25.59
N GLY A 353 -6.75 8.37 -25.10
CA GLY A 353 -7.57 9.29 -25.91
C GLY A 353 -8.56 10.09 -25.07
N ALA A 354 -9.08 11.18 -25.64
CA ALA A 354 -10.13 11.99 -25.04
C ALA A 354 -11.11 12.52 -26.10
N ILE A 355 -12.36 12.72 -25.70
CA ILE A 355 -13.43 13.37 -26.49
C ILE A 355 -14.12 14.40 -25.60
N VAL A 356 -14.38 15.59 -26.15
CA VAL A 356 -15.18 16.63 -25.52
C VAL A 356 -16.33 16.97 -26.46
N ALA A 357 -17.57 16.94 -25.96
CA ALA A 357 -18.75 17.42 -26.66
C ALA A 357 -19.41 18.52 -25.82
N MET A 358 -19.61 19.68 -26.42
CA MET A 358 -20.20 20.84 -25.75
C MET A 358 -21.23 21.52 -26.64
N ASP A 359 -22.22 22.15 -26.02
CA ASP A 359 -23.14 23.06 -26.69
C ASP A 359 -22.41 24.40 -26.92
N PRO A 360 -22.21 24.83 -28.18
CA PRO A 360 -21.49 26.07 -28.47
C PRO A 360 -22.28 27.33 -28.07
N PHE A 361 -23.60 27.24 -27.87
CA PHE A 361 -24.43 28.41 -27.52
C PHE A 361 -24.48 28.65 -26.02
N SER A 362 -24.65 27.61 -25.20
CA SER A 362 -24.68 27.73 -23.74
C SER A 362 -23.30 27.58 -23.09
N GLY A 363 -22.36 26.93 -23.77
CA GLY A 363 -21.08 26.49 -23.19
C GLY A 363 -21.20 25.23 -22.34
N ASP A 364 -22.39 24.61 -22.27
CA ASP A 364 -22.62 23.40 -21.48
C ASP A 364 -21.81 22.24 -22.03
N VAL A 365 -21.06 21.56 -21.16
CA VAL A 365 -20.37 20.33 -21.51
C VAL A 365 -21.37 19.19 -21.41
N LEU A 366 -21.58 18.47 -22.51
CA LEU A 366 -22.55 17.38 -22.63
C LEU A 366 -21.91 16.00 -22.45
N ALA A 367 -20.66 15.85 -22.89
CA ALA A 367 -19.84 14.66 -22.65
C ALA A 367 -18.36 15.06 -22.55
N LEU A 368 -17.65 14.40 -21.64
CA LEU A 368 -16.23 14.61 -21.37
C LEU A 368 -15.57 13.26 -21.11
N ALA A 369 -15.28 12.55 -22.19
CA ALA A 369 -14.79 11.18 -22.16
C ALA A 369 -13.27 11.12 -22.25
N SER A 370 -12.69 10.14 -21.54
CA SER A 370 -11.27 9.85 -21.52
C SER A 370 -11.09 8.33 -21.51
N TYR A 371 -10.02 7.87 -22.14
CA TYR A 371 -9.61 6.47 -22.15
C TYR A 371 -8.11 6.40 -21.89
N PRO A 372 -7.61 5.47 -21.06
CA PRO A 372 -8.36 4.40 -20.36
C PRO A 372 -9.36 4.89 -19.30
N ARG A 373 -10.29 4.03 -18.88
CA ARG A 373 -11.31 4.37 -17.86
C ARG A 373 -10.95 3.78 -16.50
N CYS A 374 -11.41 4.45 -15.43
CA CYS A 374 -11.25 4.03 -14.04
C CYS A 374 -12.62 3.85 -13.38
N ASP A 375 -12.76 2.85 -12.49
CA ASP A 375 -13.97 2.64 -11.69
C ASP A 375 -13.81 3.29 -10.30
N PRO A 376 -14.59 4.34 -9.97
CA PRO A 376 -14.53 4.98 -8.65
C PRO A 376 -14.96 4.04 -7.50
N ASN A 377 -15.70 2.96 -7.78
CA ASN A 377 -16.09 1.97 -6.77
C ASN A 377 -14.89 1.19 -6.21
N ASP A 378 -13.74 1.17 -6.92
CA ASP A 378 -12.52 0.54 -6.41
C ASP A 378 -11.96 1.29 -5.18
N PHE A 379 -12.17 2.60 -5.06
CA PHE A 379 -11.71 3.42 -3.93
C PHE A 379 -12.62 3.34 -2.70
N ILE A 380 -13.79 2.73 -2.84
CA ILE A 380 -14.73 2.51 -1.74
C ILE A 380 -14.30 1.28 -0.94
N SER A 381 -14.08 1.45 0.37
CA SER A 381 -13.67 0.35 1.25
C SER A 381 -14.62 -0.84 1.14
N SER A 382 -14.11 -2.06 1.31
CA SER A 382 -14.93 -3.26 1.45
C SER A 382 -14.55 -4.00 2.72
N GLY A 383 -15.53 -4.53 3.44
CA GLY A 383 -15.35 -5.43 4.58
C GLY A 383 -14.97 -6.86 4.19
N ASN A 384 -15.15 -7.23 2.92
CA ASN A 384 -14.72 -8.54 2.40
C ASN A 384 -13.22 -8.48 2.01
N GLY A 385 -12.41 -9.39 2.58
CA GLY A 385 -10.97 -9.45 2.35
C GLY A 385 -10.57 -9.67 0.89
N GLU A 386 -11.26 -10.55 0.17
CA GLU A 386 -10.98 -10.84 -1.25
C GLU A 386 -11.30 -9.64 -2.13
N GLU A 387 -12.46 -9.02 -1.92
CA GLU A 387 -12.87 -7.84 -2.66
C GLU A 387 -11.93 -6.67 -2.37
N ARG A 388 -11.53 -6.48 -1.11
CA ARG A 388 -10.53 -5.48 -0.72
C ARG A 388 -9.18 -5.71 -1.41
N ALA A 389 -8.72 -6.95 -1.52
CA ALA A 389 -7.50 -7.28 -2.24
C ALA A 389 -7.63 -6.95 -3.75
N ARG A 390 -8.75 -7.32 -4.38
CA ARG A 390 -9.03 -6.99 -5.79
C ARG A 390 -9.05 -5.48 -6.03
N LYS A 391 -9.78 -4.73 -5.20
CA LYS A 391 -9.85 -3.27 -5.26
C LYS A 391 -8.48 -2.63 -5.06
N THR A 392 -7.70 -3.11 -4.10
CA THR A 392 -6.33 -2.62 -3.87
C THR A 392 -5.44 -2.87 -5.10
N ALA A 393 -5.53 -4.04 -5.73
CA ALA A 393 -4.81 -4.33 -6.97
C ALA A 393 -5.26 -3.43 -8.13
N ASN A 394 -6.55 -3.11 -8.23
CA ASN A 394 -7.06 -2.14 -9.21
C ASN A 394 -6.60 -0.70 -8.91
N ILE A 395 -6.60 -0.28 -7.65
CA ILE A 395 -6.07 1.03 -7.25
C ILE A 395 -4.60 1.17 -7.65
N ARG A 396 -3.78 0.13 -7.41
CA ARG A 396 -2.37 0.08 -7.87
C ARG A 396 -2.24 0.21 -9.38
N LYS A 397 -3.13 -0.44 -10.15
CA LYS A 397 -3.24 -0.29 -11.60
C LYS A 397 -3.59 1.16 -11.98
N TRP A 398 -4.59 1.75 -11.32
CA TRP A 398 -5.06 3.12 -11.61
C TRP A 398 -4.00 4.19 -11.33
N PHE A 399 -3.23 4.02 -10.26
CA PHE A 399 -2.09 4.89 -9.94
C PHE A 399 -0.79 4.48 -10.62
N GLU A 400 -0.77 3.34 -11.33
CA GLU A 400 0.36 2.85 -12.11
C GLU A 400 1.63 2.71 -11.25
N THR A 401 1.46 2.18 -10.04
CA THR A 401 2.53 2.04 -9.05
C THR A 401 3.60 1.06 -9.52
N GLU A 402 4.80 1.16 -8.97
CA GLU A 402 5.87 0.19 -9.22
C GLU A 402 5.43 -1.24 -8.88
N GLU A 403 4.64 -1.41 -7.81
CA GLU A 403 4.04 -2.68 -7.41
C GLU A 403 3.14 -3.28 -8.52
N TYR A 404 2.32 -2.47 -9.20
CA TYR A 404 1.51 -2.96 -10.31
C TYR A 404 2.38 -3.44 -11.48
N ILE A 405 3.44 -2.70 -11.82
CA ILE A 405 4.37 -3.09 -12.89
C ILE A 405 5.12 -4.36 -12.51
N ALA A 406 5.51 -4.49 -11.24
CA ALA A 406 6.12 -5.70 -10.70
C ALA A 406 5.17 -6.90 -10.82
N ASP A 407 3.89 -6.73 -10.49
CA ASP A 407 2.88 -7.80 -10.61
C ASP A 407 2.68 -8.25 -12.06
N VAL A 408 2.71 -7.32 -13.02
CA VAL A 408 2.64 -7.63 -14.45
C VAL A 408 3.91 -8.35 -14.93
N TRP A 409 5.09 -7.83 -14.59
CA TRP A 409 6.37 -8.44 -14.94
C TRP A 409 6.51 -9.85 -14.36
N ASN A 410 6.14 -10.04 -13.09
CA ASN A 410 6.21 -11.33 -12.42
C ASN A 410 5.09 -12.30 -12.85
N GLN A 411 4.20 -11.91 -13.79
CA GLN A 411 3.03 -12.70 -14.21
C GLN A 411 2.13 -13.12 -13.04
N LYS A 412 1.91 -12.23 -12.07
CA LYS A 412 0.85 -12.38 -11.07
C LYS A 412 -0.48 -11.83 -11.58
N ARG A 413 -0.40 -10.80 -12.40
CA ARG A 413 -1.55 -10.16 -13.04
C ARG A 413 -1.25 -9.97 -14.53
N PRO A 414 -2.20 -10.24 -15.44
CA PRO A 414 -2.01 -9.87 -16.83
C PRO A 414 -2.05 -8.34 -16.96
N LEU A 415 -1.39 -7.82 -18.00
CA LEU A 415 -1.67 -6.47 -18.44
C LEU A 415 -3.03 -6.52 -19.16
N ASP A 416 -3.97 -5.67 -18.75
CA ASP A 416 -5.39 -5.78 -19.12
C ASP A 416 -5.95 -4.44 -19.61
N ARG A 417 -6.71 -4.48 -20.71
CA ARG A 417 -7.32 -3.31 -21.36
C ARG A 417 -8.75 -3.58 -21.80
N GLU A 418 -9.52 -2.52 -21.94
CA GLU A 418 -10.84 -2.59 -22.59
C GLU A 418 -10.68 -2.42 -24.09
N PHE A 419 -11.36 -3.26 -24.87
CA PHE A 419 -11.43 -3.17 -26.31
C PHE A 419 -12.89 -3.28 -26.77
N PHE A 420 -13.16 -2.85 -28.00
CA PHE A 420 -14.49 -2.94 -28.58
C PHE A 420 -14.61 -4.22 -29.40
N ASP A 421 -15.49 -5.13 -28.99
CA ASP A 421 -15.76 -6.34 -29.77
C ASP A 421 -16.82 -6.02 -30.84
N LEU A 422 -16.38 -6.07 -32.10
CA LEU A 422 -17.22 -5.81 -33.26
C LEU A 422 -18.33 -6.86 -33.44
N LYS A 423 -18.21 -8.06 -32.85
CA LYS A 423 -19.23 -9.12 -32.98
C LYS A 423 -20.39 -8.91 -32.02
N THR A 424 -20.08 -8.52 -30.78
CA THR A 424 -21.08 -8.31 -29.72
C THR A 424 -21.54 -6.86 -29.62
N GLU A 425 -20.85 -5.93 -30.29
CA GLU A 425 -21.03 -4.48 -30.21
C GLU A 425 -20.93 -3.92 -28.78
N GLN A 426 -20.17 -4.62 -27.94
CA GLN A 426 -19.96 -4.31 -26.53
C GLN A 426 -18.48 -4.10 -26.21
N ILE A 427 -18.24 -3.40 -25.10
CA ILE A 427 -16.90 -3.24 -24.55
C ILE A 427 -16.55 -4.53 -23.80
N ALA A 428 -15.48 -5.19 -24.22
CA ALA A 428 -14.95 -6.39 -23.60
C ALA A 428 -13.55 -6.11 -23.01
N GLU A 429 -13.07 -7.01 -22.16
CA GLU A 429 -11.73 -6.93 -21.60
C GLU A 429 -10.80 -7.94 -22.29
N GLU A 430 -9.63 -7.47 -22.70
CA GLU A 430 -8.54 -8.28 -23.23
C GLU A 430 -7.38 -8.26 -22.24
N ALA A 431 -6.79 -9.42 -22.00
CA ALA A 431 -5.70 -9.61 -21.06
C ALA A 431 -4.55 -10.36 -21.74
N ILE A 432 -3.33 -9.83 -21.59
CA ILE A 432 -2.11 -10.46 -22.09
C ILE A 432 -1.15 -10.67 -20.93
N TRP A 433 -0.65 -11.88 -20.83
CA TRP A 433 0.44 -12.23 -19.92
C TRP A 433 1.76 -11.79 -20.54
N VAL A 434 2.50 -10.94 -19.83
CA VAL A 434 3.82 -10.47 -20.29
C VAL A 434 4.84 -11.57 -20.01
N ASP A 435 4.93 -12.53 -20.93
CA ASP A 435 6.03 -13.50 -20.97
C ASP A 435 7.27 -12.93 -21.65
N TRP A 436 8.36 -13.71 -21.69
CA TRP A 436 9.63 -13.21 -22.22
C TRP A 436 9.52 -12.80 -23.69
N GLN A 437 8.81 -13.59 -24.50
CA GLN A 437 8.65 -13.32 -25.91
C GLN A 437 7.75 -12.09 -26.13
N THR A 438 6.60 -12.04 -25.46
CA THR A 438 5.67 -10.90 -25.49
C THR A 438 6.36 -9.62 -25.03
N TYR A 439 7.19 -9.71 -23.99
CA TYR A 439 7.99 -8.58 -23.51
C TYR A 439 8.96 -8.09 -24.58
N LEU A 440 9.78 -8.98 -25.15
CA LEU A 440 10.72 -8.64 -26.21
C LEU A 440 10.00 -8.03 -27.41
N GLU A 441 8.86 -8.59 -27.79
CA GLU A 441 8.02 -7.99 -28.82
C GLU A 441 7.53 -6.61 -28.37
N MET A 442 7.06 -6.38 -27.14
CA MET A 442 6.62 -5.04 -26.73
C MET A 442 7.73 -3.98 -26.78
N ILE A 443 8.98 -4.34 -26.49
CA ILE A 443 10.10 -3.39 -26.39
C ILE A 443 10.99 -3.30 -27.65
N LEU A 444 10.93 -4.29 -28.55
CA LEU A 444 11.77 -4.36 -29.76
C LEU A 444 10.94 -4.54 -31.05
N PRO A 445 11.46 -4.13 -32.22
CA PRO A 445 10.85 -4.42 -33.52
C PRO A 445 10.78 -5.93 -33.76
N ILE A 446 9.79 -6.37 -34.56
CA ILE A 446 9.59 -7.80 -34.87
C ILE A 446 10.85 -8.36 -35.56
N ASP A 447 11.43 -7.60 -36.50
CA ASP A 447 12.65 -7.99 -37.24
C ASP A 447 13.95 -7.52 -36.54
N SER A 448 13.94 -7.44 -35.20
CA SER A 448 15.12 -6.96 -34.46
C SER A 448 16.26 -7.97 -34.49
N PRO A 449 17.49 -7.59 -34.88
CA PRO A 449 18.64 -8.50 -34.85
C PRO A 449 18.98 -8.95 -33.43
N ILE A 450 18.55 -8.20 -32.41
CA ILE A 450 18.68 -8.58 -30.99
C ILE A 450 17.81 -9.79 -30.66
N ILE A 451 16.58 -9.85 -31.18
CA ILE A 451 15.67 -11.00 -30.95
C ILE A 451 16.27 -12.25 -31.61
N GLU A 452 16.76 -12.13 -32.85
CA GLU A 452 17.45 -13.22 -33.55
C GLU A 452 18.68 -13.71 -32.77
N ALA A 453 19.50 -12.79 -32.25
CA ALA A 453 20.67 -13.12 -31.43
C ALA A 453 20.28 -13.83 -30.12
N LEU A 454 19.23 -13.37 -29.43
CA LEU A 454 18.70 -14.00 -28.22
C LEU A 454 18.14 -15.40 -28.51
N ASN A 455 17.44 -15.59 -29.62
CA ASN A 455 16.90 -16.90 -30.00
C ASN A 455 18.02 -17.88 -30.41
N ARG A 456 19.07 -17.39 -31.08
CA ARG A 456 20.20 -18.23 -31.51
C ARG A 456 21.06 -18.70 -30.34
N VAL A 457 21.27 -17.84 -29.35
CA VAL A 457 22.32 -18.07 -28.32
C VAL A 457 21.80 -18.02 -26.89
N GLY A 458 20.50 -17.87 -26.69
CA GLY A 458 19.83 -17.71 -25.40
C GLY A 458 19.72 -18.98 -24.58
N SER A 459 20.85 -19.47 -24.07
CA SER A 459 20.91 -20.44 -22.97
C SER A 459 21.48 -19.82 -21.70
N VAL A 460 21.15 -20.40 -20.55
CA VAL A 460 21.69 -19.96 -19.25
C VAL A 460 23.22 -20.02 -19.24
N LYS A 461 23.81 -21.10 -19.79
CA LYS A 461 25.26 -21.24 -19.90
C LYS A 461 25.90 -20.09 -20.69
N ASN A 462 25.34 -19.78 -21.85
CA ASN A 462 25.84 -18.72 -22.70
C ASN A 462 25.69 -17.35 -22.03
N ALA A 463 24.55 -17.09 -21.38
CA ALA A 463 24.32 -15.87 -20.63
C ALA A 463 25.35 -15.64 -19.52
N VAL A 464 25.74 -16.70 -18.79
CA VAL A 464 26.79 -16.63 -17.76
C VAL A 464 28.17 -16.39 -18.39
N ILE A 465 28.52 -17.12 -19.46
CA ILE A 465 29.81 -17.01 -20.15
C ILE A 465 30.02 -15.59 -20.70
N ILE A 466 29.01 -15.04 -21.38
CA ILE A 466 29.05 -13.70 -21.96
C ILE A 466 29.29 -12.66 -20.88
N GLN A 467 28.56 -12.73 -19.76
CA GLN A 467 28.71 -11.78 -18.64
C GLN A 467 30.08 -11.90 -17.97
N LYS A 468 30.56 -13.12 -17.69
CA LYS A 468 31.91 -13.35 -17.12
C LYS A 468 33.01 -12.77 -18.01
N HIS A 469 32.93 -12.94 -19.33
CA HIS A 469 33.90 -12.35 -20.26
C HIS A 469 33.80 -10.83 -20.35
N LEU A 470 32.58 -10.29 -20.34
CA LEU A 470 32.35 -8.85 -20.31
C LEU A 470 32.93 -8.20 -19.06
N GLU A 471 32.71 -8.77 -17.87
CA GLU A 471 33.27 -8.26 -16.61
C GLU A 471 34.79 -8.16 -16.66
N LYS A 472 35.46 -9.17 -17.24
CA LYS A 472 36.92 -9.14 -17.44
C LYS A 472 37.36 -8.05 -18.41
N LEU A 473 36.54 -7.68 -19.38
CA LEU A 473 36.84 -6.59 -20.32
C LEU A 473 36.52 -5.21 -19.73
N LEU A 474 35.46 -5.06 -18.93
CA LEU A 474 35.04 -3.78 -18.36
C LEU A 474 36.08 -3.18 -17.39
N VAL A 475 36.93 -4.02 -16.78
CA VAL A 475 38.06 -3.56 -15.94
C VAL A 475 39.02 -2.65 -16.68
N PHE A 476 39.15 -2.80 -18.01
CA PHE A 476 40.03 -1.96 -18.83
C PHE A 476 39.39 -0.63 -19.25
N SER A 477 38.09 -0.41 -18.96
CA SER A 477 37.40 0.84 -19.26
C SER A 477 37.50 1.82 -18.08
N PRO A 478 38.15 2.98 -18.21
CA PRO A 478 38.38 3.91 -17.10
C PRO A 478 37.10 4.50 -16.49
N SER A 479 35.99 4.44 -17.22
CA SER A 479 34.65 4.86 -16.77
C SER A 479 33.69 3.69 -16.53
N GLN A 480 34.17 2.44 -16.66
CA GLN A 480 33.35 1.22 -16.77
C GLN A 480 32.25 1.32 -17.86
N SER A 481 32.42 2.24 -18.81
CA SER A 481 31.48 2.44 -19.90
C SER A 481 31.61 1.31 -20.92
N ALA A 482 30.55 0.52 -21.08
CA ALA A 482 30.48 -0.54 -22.08
C ALA A 482 30.52 0.02 -23.51
N TYR A 483 29.89 1.18 -23.76
CA TYR A 483 29.91 1.81 -25.08
C TYR A 483 31.31 2.23 -25.50
N ALA A 484 32.08 2.85 -24.60
CA ALA A 484 33.44 3.27 -24.92
C ALA A 484 34.33 2.08 -25.27
N LEU A 485 34.23 1.01 -24.46
CA LEU A 485 34.95 -0.23 -24.69
C LEU A 485 34.55 -0.86 -26.04
N PHE A 486 33.26 -1.01 -26.35
CA PHE A 486 32.84 -1.62 -27.61
C PHE A 486 33.15 -0.77 -28.83
N ASN A 487 33.09 0.56 -28.72
CA ASN A 487 33.53 1.44 -29.78
C ASN A 487 35.03 1.28 -30.10
N GLN A 488 35.85 0.96 -29.09
CA GLN A 488 37.27 0.66 -29.28
C GLN A 488 37.50 -0.76 -29.84
N LEU A 489 36.74 -1.75 -29.39
CA LEU A 489 36.93 -3.15 -29.80
C LEU A 489 36.32 -3.46 -31.18
N TYR A 490 35.24 -2.78 -31.55
CA TYR A 490 34.45 -2.97 -32.77
C TYR A 490 34.33 -1.64 -33.52
N SER A 491 35.48 -1.11 -33.95
CA SER A 491 35.60 0.14 -34.70
C SER A 491 35.50 -0.03 -36.22
N ASP A 492 35.83 -1.22 -36.72
CA ASP A 492 35.92 -1.49 -38.16
C ASP A 492 34.56 -1.91 -38.77
N PRO A 493 34.29 -1.56 -40.05
CA PRO A 493 33.11 -2.05 -40.77
C PRO A 493 33.01 -3.58 -40.76
N PRO A 494 31.82 -4.17 -40.56
CA PRO A 494 30.48 -3.57 -40.67
C PRO A 494 29.94 -2.93 -39.38
N HIS A 495 30.75 -2.78 -38.33
CA HIS A 495 30.25 -2.28 -37.04
C HIS A 495 29.97 -0.78 -37.05
N GLN A 496 28.90 -0.38 -36.35
CA GLN A 496 28.50 1.02 -36.21
C GLN A 496 28.74 1.51 -34.78
N LEU A 497 29.52 2.58 -34.65
CA LEU A 497 29.82 3.22 -33.37
C LEU A 497 28.58 3.92 -32.80
N TYR A 498 28.45 3.94 -31.47
CA TYR A 498 27.32 4.58 -30.80
C TYR A 498 27.73 5.38 -29.56
N GLY A 499 27.01 6.48 -29.30
CA GLY A 499 27.22 7.33 -28.13
C GLY A 499 28.29 8.41 -28.33
N ARG A 500 28.43 9.28 -27.32
CA ARG A 500 29.44 10.35 -27.35
C ARG A 500 30.84 9.78 -27.20
N ARG A 501 31.80 10.31 -27.97
CA ARG A 501 33.22 10.04 -27.75
C ARG A 501 33.61 10.49 -26.34
N LEU A 502 34.47 9.69 -25.70
CA LEU A 502 35.04 10.06 -24.41
C LEU A 502 35.90 11.33 -24.55
N PRO A 503 36.09 12.11 -23.47
CA PRO A 503 37.11 13.14 -23.42
C PRO A 503 38.47 12.58 -23.86
N ALA A 504 39.27 13.37 -24.59
CA ALA A 504 40.53 12.92 -25.21
C ALA A 504 41.45 12.15 -24.23
N VAL A 505 41.61 12.65 -23.01
CA VAL A 505 42.44 12.01 -21.96
C VAL A 505 41.91 10.62 -21.57
N GLN A 506 40.59 10.47 -21.43
CA GLN A 506 39.99 9.18 -21.07
C GLN A 506 40.03 8.19 -22.24
N GLN A 507 39.94 8.71 -23.47
CA GLN A 507 40.06 7.92 -24.69
C GLN A 507 41.50 7.40 -24.84
N GLU A 508 42.51 8.25 -24.63
CA GLU A 508 43.93 7.88 -24.68
C GLU A 508 44.27 6.83 -23.62
N HIS A 509 43.81 7.01 -22.37
CA HIS A 509 43.98 6.00 -21.32
C HIS A 509 43.32 4.64 -21.66
N LEU A 510 42.15 4.66 -22.31
CA LEU A 510 41.47 3.43 -22.76
C LEU A 510 42.28 2.74 -23.86
N GLU A 511 42.78 3.50 -24.84
CA GLU A 511 43.62 3.00 -25.93
C GLU A 511 44.91 2.37 -25.39
N GLU A 512 45.60 3.05 -24.48
CA GLU A 512 46.80 2.54 -23.81
C GLU A 512 46.51 1.27 -22.99
N ALA A 513 45.41 1.24 -22.24
CA ALA A 513 45.02 0.07 -21.45
C ALA A 513 44.71 -1.15 -22.33
N VAL A 514 44.01 -0.93 -23.45
CA VAL A 514 43.70 -1.99 -24.42
C VAL A 514 44.95 -2.49 -25.13
N GLU A 515 45.89 -1.62 -25.51
CA GLU A 515 47.13 -2.03 -26.17
C GLU A 515 48.08 -2.76 -25.20
N LYS A 516 48.21 -2.27 -23.96
CA LYS A 516 49.05 -2.90 -22.92
C LYS A 516 48.59 -4.32 -22.58
N HIS A 517 47.28 -4.60 -22.67
CA HIS A 517 46.67 -5.90 -22.35
C HIS A 517 46.08 -6.59 -23.57
N ARG A 518 46.63 -6.32 -24.76
CA ARG A 518 46.08 -6.74 -26.05
C ARG A 518 45.77 -8.23 -26.15
N GLU A 519 46.65 -9.10 -25.68
CA GLU A 519 46.43 -10.55 -25.74
C GLU A 519 45.20 -10.98 -24.94
N THR A 520 45.07 -10.50 -23.70
CA THR A 520 43.93 -10.79 -22.81
C THR A 520 42.63 -10.21 -23.37
N VAL A 521 42.68 -8.97 -23.87
CA VAL A 521 41.53 -8.31 -24.48
C VAL A 521 41.08 -9.05 -25.74
N GLN A 522 42.01 -9.45 -26.63
CA GLN A 522 41.68 -10.22 -27.82
C GLN A 522 41.13 -11.61 -27.50
N PHE A 523 41.63 -12.28 -26.45
CA PHE A 523 41.10 -13.56 -25.99
C PHE A 523 39.62 -13.45 -25.59
N HIS A 524 39.27 -12.47 -24.75
CA HIS A 524 37.89 -12.25 -24.33
C HIS A 524 37.00 -11.71 -25.46
N LYS A 525 37.52 -10.86 -26.34
CA LYS A 525 36.80 -10.40 -27.54
C LYS A 525 36.43 -11.58 -28.45
N LYS A 526 37.38 -12.47 -28.78
CA LYS A 526 37.13 -13.67 -29.60
C LYS A 526 36.09 -14.60 -28.98
N ALA A 527 36.02 -14.66 -27.66
CA ALA A 527 34.99 -15.42 -26.96
C ALA A 527 33.60 -14.78 -27.13
N LEU A 528 33.50 -13.44 -27.25
CA LEU A 528 32.25 -12.71 -27.42
C LEU A 528 31.74 -12.64 -28.87
N ASP A 529 32.64 -12.68 -29.85
CA ASP A 529 32.31 -12.52 -31.29
C ASP A 529 31.18 -13.45 -31.79
N PRO A 530 31.09 -14.75 -31.42
CA PRO A 530 30.00 -15.62 -31.85
C PRO A 530 28.61 -15.14 -31.40
N PHE A 531 28.54 -14.47 -30.25
CA PHE A 531 27.29 -13.96 -29.69
C PHE A 531 26.81 -12.70 -30.41
N PHE A 532 27.74 -11.86 -30.85
CA PHE A 532 27.44 -10.60 -31.54
C PHE A 532 27.30 -10.73 -33.06
N ASN A 533 27.41 -11.94 -33.62
CA ASN A 533 27.21 -12.15 -35.06
C ASN A 533 25.81 -11.71 -35.50
N GLY A 534 25.73 -10.77 -36.44
CA GLY A 534 24.48 -10.12 -36.88
C GLY A 534 24.14 -8.81 -36.15
N LEU A 535 24.85 -8.45 -35.08
CA LEU A 535 24.71 -7.18 -34.37
C LEU A 535 25.73 -6.15 -34.89
N GLU A 536 25.37 -5.44 -35.95
CA GLU A 536 26.24 -4.41 -36.54
C GLU A 536 26.47 -3.24 -35.58
N SER A 537 25.41 -2.70 -34.98
CA SER A 537 25.49 -1.56 -34.06
C SER A 537 26.07 -1.94 -32.69
N ASN A 538 26.98 -1.12 -32.17
CA ASN A 538 27.46 -1.26 -30.78
C ASN A 538 26.37 -0.94 -29.76
N TYR A 539 25.33 -0.20 -30.15
CA TYR A 539 24.13 -0.03 -29.33
C TYR A 539 23.43 -1.35 -29.07
N ASP A 540 23.17 -2.11 -30.14
CA ASP A 540 22.42 -3.36 -30.09
C ASP A 540 23.19 -4.42 -29.28
N LYS A 541 24.53 -4.41 -29.34
CA LYS A 541 25.39 -5.26 -28.50
C LYS A 541 25.20 -4.97 -27.00
N VAL A 542 25.21 -3.69 -26.60
CA VAL A 542 25.00 -3.30 -25.19
C VAL A 542 23.58 -3.60 -24.73
N MET A 543 22.57 -3.33 -25.57
CA MET A 543 21.18 -3.65 -25.28
C MET A 543 20.95 -5.17 -25.13
N PHE A 544 21.53 -5.97 -26.02
CA PHE A 544 21.53 -7.43 -25.92
C PHE A 544 22.10 -7.90 -24.57
N LEU A 545 23.22 -7.31 -24.13
CA LEU A 545 23.84 -7.64 -22.85
C LEU A 545 22.95 -7.25 -21.67
N ASP A 546 22.36 -6.06 -21.67
CA ASP A 546 21.45 -5.63 -20.60
C ASP A 546 20.21 -6.52 -20.52
N LEU A 547 19.66 -6.98 -21.65
CA LEU A 547 18.55 -7.94 -21.68
C LEU A 547 18.93 -9.30 -21.09
N VAL A 548 20.12 -9.81 -21.41
CA VAL A 548 20.67 -11.04 -20.82
C VAL A 548 20.88 -10.89 -19.31
N ARG A 549 21.39 -9.72 -18.87
CA ARG A 549 21.61 -9.40 -17.45
C ARG A 549 20.31 -9.36 -16.66
N ILE A 550 19.19 -8.87 -17.22
CA ILE A 550 17.91 -8.90 -16.51
C ILE A 550 17.49 -10.34 -16.16
N VAL A 551 17.70 -11.28 -17.08
CA VAL A 551 17.26 -12.66 -16.88
C VAL A 551 18.20 -13.42 -15.95
N VAL A 552 19.51 -13.36 -16.17
CA VAL A 552 20.50 -14.21 -15.48
C VAL A 552 21.51 -13.40 -14.68
N ASP A 553 21.73 -13.79 -13.43
CA ASP A 553 22.77 -13.26 -12.54
C ASP A 553 23.90 -14.29 -12.32
N PRO A 554 25.09 -14.09 -12.90
CA PRO A 554 26.20 -15.03 -12.78
C PRO A 554 26.66 -15.28 -11.35
N GLU A 555 26.56 -14.28 -10.46
CA GLU A 555 27.03 -14.39 -9.08
C GLU A 555 26.19 -15.35 -8.24
N ARG A 556 24.95 -15.63 -8.69
CA ARG A 556 24.00 -16.49 -7.99
C ARG A 556 23.93 -17.91 -8.54
N ILE A 557 24.72 -18.23 -9.57
CA ILE A 557 24.72 -19.54 -10.21
C ILE A 557 26.06 -20.21 -9.93
N SER A 558 26.03 -21.27 -9.13
CA SER A 558 27.20 -22.10 -8.86
C SER A 558 27.66 -22.85 -10.11
N ASP A 559 28.96 -23.13 -10.23
CA ASP A 559 29.50 -23.83 -11.40
C ASP A 559 29.00 -25.29 -11.50
N THR A 560 28.59 -25.88 -10.37
CA THR A 560 27.92 -27.19 -10.31
C THR A 560 26.52 -27.10 -10.90
N LEU A 561 25.72 -26.12 -10.46
CA LEU A 561 24.38 -25.89 -10.98
C LEU A 561 24.42 -25.58 -12.48
N LEU A 562 25.37 -24.76 -12.93
CA LEU A 562 25.53 -24.37 -14.34
C LEU A 562 25.73 -25.56 -15.28
N LYS A 563 26.29 -26.68 -14.81
CA LYS A 563 26.46 -27.89 -15.62
C LYS A 563 25.12 -28.56 -15.92
N GLU A 564 24.21 -28.57 -14.96
CA GLU A 564 22.90 -29.20 -15.08
C GLU A 564 21.90 -28.29 -15.81
N ILE A 565 21.81 -27.01 -15.42
CA ILE A 565 20.81 -26.07 -16.00
C ILE A 565 21.31 -25.34 -17.26
N GLY A 566 22.57 -25.57 -17.66
CA GLY A 566 23.23 -24.77 -18.69
C GLY A 566 22.57 -24.86 -20.08
N SER A 567 21.90 -25.96 -20.37
CA SER A 567 21.13 -26.20 -21.60
C SER A 567 19.77 -25.51 -21.62
N GLN A 568 19.25 -25.10 -20.46
CA GLN A 568 17.97 -24.42 -20.33
C GLN A 568 17.97 -23.12 -21.13
N SER A 569 16.89 -22.88 -21.88
CA SER A 569 16.72 -21.63 -22.63
C SER A 569 16.44 -20.45 -21.69
N LEU A 570 16.73 -19.22 -22.14
CA LEU A 570 16.38 -18.02 -21.38
C LEU A 570 14.86 -17.86 -21.18
N VAL A 571 14.05 -18.34 -22.13
CA VAL A 571 12.58 -18.34 -22.04
C VAL A 571 12.13 -19.24 -20.89
N GLU A 572 12.62 -20.47 -20.84
CA GLU A 572 12.28 -21.43 -19.77
C GLU A 572 12.73 -20.91 -18.41
N TYR A 573 13.95 -20.39 -18.31
CA TYR A 573 14.48 -19.82 -17.07
C TYR A 573 13.64 -18.62 -16.62
N ARG A 574 13.24 -17.72 -17.53
CA ARG A 574 12.39 -16.57 -17.20
C ARG A 574 10.98 -16.99 -16.78
N ASN A 575 10.42 -18.03 -17.39
CA ASN A 575 9.14 -18.61 -16.99
C ASN A 575 9.22 -19.26 -15.60
N ALA A 576 10.33 -19.93 -15.28
CA ALA A 576 10.60 -20.45 -13.94
C ALA A 576 10.69 -19.31 -12.90
N GLN A 577 11.31 -18.17 -13.25
CA GLN A 577 11.34 -16.99 -12.38
C GLN A 577 9.95 -16.45 -12.04
N SER A 578 9.07 -16.28 -13.04
CA SER A 578 7.70 -15.81 -12.79
C SER A 578 6.91 -16.81 -11.93
N ALA A 579 7.03 -18.11 -12.23
CA ALA A 579 6.39 -19.16 -11.44
C ALA A 579 6.90 -19.17 -9.99
N PHE A 580 8.20 -19.00 -9.80
CA PHE A 580 8.84 -18.95 -8.49
C PHE A 580 8.29 -17.84 -7.60
N VAL A 581 8.11 -16.62 -8.11
CA VAL A 581 7.59 -15.51 -7.29
C VAL A 581 6.21 -15.84 -6.71
N LEU A 582 5.31 -16.43 -7.51
CA LEU A 582 3.98 -16.83 -7.04
C LEU A 582 4.04 -17.95 -5.98
N ILE A 583 4.92 -18.94 -6.21
CA ILE A 583 5.11 -20.04 -5.27
C ILE A 583 5.77 -19.55 -3.97
N GLU A 584 6.76 -18.66 -4.05
CA GLU A 584 7.40 -18.02 -2.89
C GLU A 584 6.36 -17.34 -2.00
N GLU A 585 5.44 -16.56 -2.57
CA GLU A 585 4.38 -15.89 -1.82
C GLU A 585 3.38 -16.86 -1.20
N THR A 586 2.97 -17.88 -1.94
CA THR A 586 2.00 -18.88 -1.47
C THR A 586 2.59 -19.68 -0.30
N VAL A 587 3.83 -20.17 -0.46
CA VAL A 587 4.54 -20.93 0.57
C VAL A 587 4.84 -20.04 1.77
N ARG A 588 5.18 -18.77 1.57
CA ARG A 588 5.34 -17.79 2.66
C ARG A 588 4.05 -17.63 3.47
N GLN A 589 2.89 -17.57 2.82
CA GLN A 589 1.59 -17.50 3.52
C GLN A 589 1.30 -18.77 4.32
N MET A 590 1.49 -19.96 3.73
CA MET A 590 1.31 -21.24 4.43
C MET A 590 2.22 -21.36 5.66
N ILE A 591 3.49 -20.96 5.51
CA ILE A 591 4.46 -21.01 6.60
C ILE A 591 4.16 -19.94 7.65
N TRP A 592 3.64 -18.77 7.26
CA TRP A 592 3.22 -17.74 8.22
C TRP A 592 2.11 -18.24 9.13
N GLU A 593 1.10 -18.92 8.58
CA GLU A 593 0.01 -19.54 9.37
C GLU A 593 0.56 -20.59 10.35
N LEU A 594 1.44 -21.48 9.89
CA LEU A 594 2.06 -22.49 10.76
C LEU A 594 3.01 -21.86 11.80
N PHE A 595 3.72 -20.80 11.41
CA PHE A 595 4.64 -20.07 12.30
C PHE A 595 3.87 -19.43 13.46
N ARG A 596 2.69 -18.89 13.18
CA ARG A 596 1.79 -18.34 14.18
C ARG A 596 1.41 -19.39 15.23
N GLU A 597 1.02 -20.59 14.79
CA GLU A 597 0.61 -21.68 15.69
C GLU A 597 1.76 -22.32 16.47
N VAL A 598 2.94 -22.48 15.85
CA VAL A 598 4.05 -23.23 16.45
C VAL A 598 4.99 -22.32 17.22
N HIS A 599 5.55 -21.31 16.54
CA HIS A 599 6.63 -20.49 17.09
C HIS A 599 6.09 -19.28 17.85
N PHE A 600 5.17 -18.54 17.23
CA PHE A 600 4.66 -17.31 17.84
C PHE A 600 3.78 -17.61 19.06
N LYS A 601 2.94 -18.65 19.03
CA LYS A 601 2.16 -19.11 20.18
C LYS A 601 3.04 -19.48 21.37
N ARG A 602 4.09 -20.28 21.13
CA ARG A 602 5.08 -20.64 22.16
C ARG A 602 5.81 -19.41 22.69
N TRP A 603 6.20 -18.49 21.81
CA TRP A 603 6.81 -17.23 22.22
C TRP A 603 5.85 -16.37 23.05
N ARG A 604 4.55 -16.32 22.69
CA ARG A 604 3.51 -15.64 23.46
C ARG A 604 3.43 -16.21 24.88
N ASP A 605 3.40 -17.53 25.02
CA ASP A 605 3.29 -18.16 26.34
C ASP A 605 4.50 -17.88 27.25
N LEU A 606 5.70 -17.85 26.69
CA LEU A 606 6.95 -17.72 27.44
C LEU A 606 7.36 -16.25 27.67
N TYR A 607 7.30 -15.40 26.65
CA TYR A 607 7.99 -14.11 26.62
C TYR A 607 7.08 -12.89 26.52
N GLN A 608 5.79 -13.07 26.17
CA GLN A 608 4.84 -11.96 26.01
C GLN A 608 4.84 -11.04 27.23
N LYS A 609 4.73 -11.59 28.44
CA LYS A 609 4.65 -10.78 29.68
C LYS A 609 5.88 -9.91 29.90
N GLU A 610 7.08 -10.42 29.61
CA GLU A 610 8.34 -9.71 29.81
C GLU A 610 8.57 -8.65 28.73
N PHE A 611 8.30 -8.99 27.47
CA PHE A 611 8.38 -8.09 26.33
C PHE A 611 7.58 -6.80 26.55
N LEU A 612 6.34 -6.91 27.01
CA LEU A 612 5.49 -5.75 27.28
C LEU A 612 5.99 -4.92 28.44
N LYS A 613 6.53 -5.58 29.47
CA LYS A 613 7.09 -4.89 30.64
C LYS A 613 8.30 -4.07 30.21
N GLN A 614 9.11 -4.58 29.29
CA GLN A 614 10.22 -3.85 28.68
C GLN A 614 9.72 -2.68 27.82
N LYS A 615 8.75 -2.90 26.92
CA LYS A 615 8.19 -1.82 26.08
C LYS A 615 7.58 -0.69 26.90
N ARG A 616 6.83 -1.01 27.97
CA ARG A 616 6.31 0.00 28.92
C ARG A 616 7.41 0.79 29.65
N ARG A 617 8.58 0.19 29.89
CA ARG A 617 9.74 0.90 30.47
C ARG A 617 10.37 1.85 29.45
N GLU A 618 10.55 1.40 28.21
CA GLU A 618 11.05 2.21 27.09
C GLU A 618 10.14 3.43 26.85
N GLU A 619 8.81 3.24 26.85
CA GLU A 619 7.83 4.33 26.76
C GLU A 619 7.97 5.36 27.89
N LYS A 620 8.14 4.87 29.13
CA LYS A 620 8.31 5.73 30.31
C LYS A 620 9.59 6.57 30.24
N ILE A 621 10.67 6.00 29.68
CA ILE A 621 11.96 6.68 29.50
C ILE A 621 11.84 7.74 28.40
N ASN A 622 11.24 7.38 27.27
CA ASN A 622 11.13 8.25 26.10
C ASN A 622 10.10 9.39 26.29
N LYS A 623 9.31 9.37 27.39
CA LYS A 623 8.21 10.31 27.67
C LYS A 623 7.17 10.40 26.54
N VAL A 624 7.19 9.47 25.59
CA VAL A 624 6.20 9.37 24.52
C VAL A 624 5.02 8.57 25.05
N ARG A 625 3.89 9.24 25.31
CA ARG A 625 2.60 8.54 25.50
C ARG A 625 2.11 8.11 24.12
N TYR A 626 2.59 6.97 23.63
CA TYR A 626 2.00 6.38 22.44
C TYR A 626 0.59 5.87 22.77
N ALA A 627 -0.41 6.31 22.01
CA ALA A 627 -1.75 5.74 22.00
C ALA A 627 -1.82 4.60 20.97
N LYS A 628 -0.88 3.65 21.00
CA LYS A 628 -0.90 2.47 20.13
C LYS A 628 -1.25 1.22 20.94
N PRO A 629 -2.18 0.39 20.44
CA PRO A 629 -2.68 -0.75 21.18
C PRO A 629 -1.59 -1.80 21.29
N TYR A 630 -1.68 -2.56 22.37
CA TYR A 630 -0.92 -3.76 22.66
C TYR A 630 -0.78 -4.75 21.47
N LEU A 631 -1.83 -4.85 20.64
CA LEU A 631 -1.90 -5.72 19.48
C LEU A 631 -0.90 -5.34 18.41
N ASP A 632 -0.80 -4.05 18.05
CA ASP A 632 0.14 -3.57 17.02
C ASP A 632 1.59 -3.91 17.37
N LEU A 633 1.97 -3.87 18.66
CA LEU A 633 3.32 -4.25 19.11
C LEU A 633 3.56 -5.75 18.99
N LEU A 634 2.54 -6.57 19.27
CA LEU A 634 2.64 -8.02 19.10
C LEU A 634 2.64 -8.41 17.63
N GLU A 635 1.80 -7.80 16.79
CA GLU A 635 1.78 -8.00 15.34
C GLU A 635 3.12 -7.57 14.71
N GLN A 636 3.66 -6.42 15.11
CA GLN A 636 4.99 -5.99 14.67
C GLN A 636 6.07 -6.98 15.09
N GLN A 637 6.02 -7.47 16.34
CA GLN A 637 6.98 -8.47 16.82
C GLN A 637 6.82 -9.81 16.07
N GLU A 638 5.59 -10.26 15.81
CA GLU A 638 5.30 -11.44 14.99
C GLU A 638 5.92 -11.29 13.60
N LEU A 639 5.66 -10.15 12.95
CA LEU A 639 6.17 -9.85 11.61
C LEU A 639 7.70 -9.81 11.57
N LEU A 640 8.34 -9.19 12.58
CA LEU A 640 9.80 -9.15 12.67
C LEU A 640 10.41 -10.54 12.86
N MET A 641 9.88 -11.32 13.82
CA MET A 641 10.34 -12.68 14.05
C MET A 641 10.13 -13.57 12.82
N PHE A 642 8.99 -13.43 12.15
CA PHE A 642 8.70 -14.16 10.93
C PHE A 642 9.61 -13.74 9.78
N GLN A 643 9.92 -12.45 9.63
CA GLN A 643 10.85 -11.96 8.61
C GLN A 643 12.26 -12.51 8.83
N GLU A 644 12.76 -12.50 10.06
CA GLU A 644 14.07 -13.09 10.41
C GLU A 644 14.09 -14.59 10.10
N PHE A 645 13.06 -15.32 10.53
CA PHE A 645 12.88 -16.74 10.25
C PHE A 645 12.83 -17.04 8.74
N TRP A 646 12.04 -16.25 7.99
CA TRP A 646 11.87 -16.41 6.56
C TRP A 646 13.16 -16.14 5.80
N GLU A 647 13.86 -15.05 6.10
CA GLU A 647 15.14 -14.75 5.42
C GLU A 647 16.21 -15.81 5.68
N GLN A 648 16.22 -16.40 6.86
CA GLN A 648 17.16 -17.48 7.21
C GLN A 648 16.83 -18.81 6.51
N HIS A 649 15.54 -19.17 6.39
CA HIS A 649 15.14 -20.53 5.98
C HIS A 649 14.37 -20.63 4.67
N ARG A 650 14.04 -19.51 3.99
CA ARG A 650 13.15 -19.50 2.80
C ARG A 650 13.52 -20.52 1.74
N TYR A 651 14.78 -20.56 1.30
CA TYR A 651 15.17 -21.38 0.16
C TYR A 651 15.20 -22.86 0.53
N ALA A 652 15.56 -23.18 1.78
CA ALA A 652 15.50 -24.55 2.28
C ALA A 652 14.05 -25.05 2.33
N LEU A 653 13.13 -24.23 2.87
CA LEU A 653 11.71 -24.57 2.91
C LEU A 653 11.10 -24.69 1.51
N LEU A 654 11.44 -23.78 0.60
CA LEU A 654 10.98 -23.84 -0.80
C LEU A 654 11.54 -25.06 -1.54
N ALA A 655 12.81 -25.41 -1.32
CA ALA A 655 13.39 -26.62 -1.90
C ALA A 655 12.72 -27.89 -1.35
N THR A 656 12.38 -27.94 -0.05
CA THR A 656 11.59 -29.04 0.52
C THR A 656 10.17 -29.10 -0.06
N PHE A 657 9.53 -27.95 -0.31
CA PHE A 657 8.22 -27.90 -0.99
C PHE A 657 8.27 -28.43 -2.43
N MET A 658 9.38 -28.21 -3.15
CA MET A 658 9.54 -28.69 -4.52
C MET A 658 9.96 -30.16 -4.61
N THR A 659 10.78 -30.64 -3.68
CA THR A 659 11.41 -31.97 -3.75
C THR A 659 10.78 -33.01 -2.82
N GLY A 660 10.05 -32.57 -1.79
CA GLY A 660 9.54 -33.44 -0.72
C GLY A 660 10.63 -33.94 0.25
N VAL A 661 11.89 -33.52 0.08
CA VAL A 661 13.04 -34.00 0.85
C VAL A 661 13.53 -32.91 1.81
N SER A 662 13.66 -33.27 3.09
CA SER A 662 14.38 -32.48 4.09
C SER A 662 15.87 -32.79 4.00
N PHE A 663 16.71 -31.79 3.80
CA PHE A 663 18.16 -31.96 3.69
C PHE A 663 18.96 -31.21 4.77
N GLN A 664 18.28 -30.41 5.60
CA GLN A 664 18.87 -29.73 6.75
C GLN A 664 18.14 -30.14 8.03
N ASP A 665 18.86 -30.86 8.90
CA ASP A 665 18.39 -31.31 10.23
C ASP A 665 18.39 -30.17 11.24
N TYR A 666 17.66 -29.09 10.94
CA TYR A 666 17.38 -28.05 11.93
C TYR A 666 16.11 -28.44 12.69
N PRO A 667 16.19 -28.71 14.01
CA PRO A 667 15.02 -29.12 14.79
C PRO A 667 13.87 -28.10 14.77
N GLU A 668 14.20 -26.81 14.61
CA GLU A 668 13.21 -25.72 14.59
C GLU A 668 12.33 -25.71 13.33
N ILE A 669 12.85 -26.08 12.16
CA ILE A 669 12.09 -26.03 10.90
C ILE A 669 11.42 -27.36 10.52
N LYS A 670 11.72 -28.43 11.27
CA LYS A 670 11.20 -29.78 11.00
C LYS A 670 9.68 -29.85 10.84
N PRO A 671 8.84 -29.20 11.69
CA PRO A 671 7.39 -29.23 11.51
C PRO A 671 6.93 -28.64 10.18
N TYR A 672 7.61 -27.61 9.69
CA TYR A 672 7.30 -26.97 8.41
C TYR A 672 7.72 -27.86 7.24
N GLN A 673 8.89 -28.47 7.33
CA GLN A 673 9.36 -29.40 6.31
C GLN A 673 8.42 -30.62 6.18
N GLU A 674 7.95 -31.18 7.30
CA GLU A 674 6.98 -32.28 7.31
C GLU A 674 5.66 -31.88 6.64
N MET A 675 5.15 -30.67 6.97
CA MET A 675 3.96 -30.12 6.32
C MET A 675 4.16 -29.96 4.80
N LEU A 676 5.27 -29.34 4.37
CA LEU A 676 5.55 -29.09 2.96
C LEU A 676 5.81 -30.39 2.18
N ALA A 677 6.43 -31.39 2.81
CA ALA A 677 6.60 -32.72 2.21
C ALA A 677 5.26 -33.46 2.06
N SER A 678 4.28 -33.22 2.96
CA SER A 678 2.92 -33.73 2.77
C SER A 678 2.25 -33.08 1.57
N TRP A 679 2.37 -31.75 1.43
CA TRP A 679 1.84 -31.02 0.28
C TRP A 679 2.41 -31.50 -1.04
N GLU A 680 3.72 -31.75 -1.11
CA GLU A 680 4.38 -32.27 -2.31
C GLU A 680 3.80 -33.63 -2.74
N LYS A 681 3.59 -34.54 -1.78
CA LYS A 681 2.97 -35.85 -2.04
C LYS A 681 1.54 -35.73 -2.54
N GLU A 682 0.74 -34.84 -1.94
CA GLU A 682 -0.63 -34.57 -2.37
C GLU A 682 -0.68 -34.00 -3.79
N LEU A 683 0.19 -33.05 -4.12
CA LEU A 683 0.29 -32.44 -5.44
C LEU A 683 0.70 -33.48 -6.50
N LYS A 684 1.70 -34.33 -6.20
CA LYS A 684 2.08 -35.46 -7.09
C LYS A 684 0.97 -36.50 -7.22
N GLY A 685 0.16 -36.70 -6.18
CA GLY A 685 -1.05 -37.53 -6.20
C GLY A 685 -2.19 -36.95 -7.04
N GLY A 686 -2.04 -35.75 -7.61
CA GLY A 686 -3.03 -35.08 -8.45
C GLY A 686 -4.09 -34.30 -7.67
N ALA A 687 -3.91 -34.09 -6.36
CA ALA A 687 -4.79 -33.22 -5.57
C ALA A 687 -4.60 -31.74 -5.95
N HIS A 688 -5.57 -30.90 -5.55
CA HIS A 688 -5.45 -29.43 -5.59
C HIS A 688 -5.25 -28.78 -6.98
N GLN A 689 -5.62 -29.47 -8.07
CA GLN A 689 -5.51 -28.92 -9.45
C GLN A 689 -6.33 -27.64 -9.66
N ALA A 690 -7.38 -27.41 -8.86
CA ALA A 690 -8.20 -26.21 -8.91
C ALA A 690 -7.54 -24.97 -8.27
N LEU A 691 -6.42 -25.13 -7.54
CA LEU A 691 -5.71 -24.00 -6.94
C LEU A 691 -5.10 -23.10 -8.03
N SER A 692 -5.20 -21.79 -7.81
CA SER A 692 -4.76 -20.75 -8.77
C SER A 692 -3.27 -20.83 -9.11
N TRP A 693 -2.44 -21.30 -8.17
CA TRP A 693 -0.99 -21.41 -8.30
C TRP A 693 -0.50 -22.79 -8.79
N SER A 694 -1.38 -23.78 -8.94
CA SER A 694 -1.02 -25.16 -9.31
C SER A 694 -0.22 -25.23 -10.62
N ARG A 695 -0.62 -24.45 -11.63
CA ARG A 695 0.08 -24.37 -12.92
C ARG A 695 1.51 -23.84 -12.76
N SER A 696 1.72 -22.86 -11.88
CA SER A 696 3.04 -22.28 -11.61
C SER A 696 3.93 -23.29 -10.88
N TYR A 697 3.36 -24.08 -9.96
CA TYR A 697 4.09 -25.17 -9.30
C TYR A 697 4.67 -26.14 -10.33
N TRP A 698 3.85 -26.63 -11.28
CA TRP A 698 4.31 -27.59 -12.28
C TRP A 698 5.33 -27.00 -13.26
N LYS A 699 5.18 -25.73 -13.66
CA LYS A 699 6.19 -25.02 -14.46
C LYS A 699 7.54 -24.97 -13.76
N LEU A 700 7.53 -24.67 -12.46
CA LEU A 700 8.75 -24.63 -11.65
C LEU A 700 9.31 -26.04 -11.43
N HIS A 701 8.46 -27.02 -11.11
CA HIS A 701 8.85 -28.42 -10.90
C HIS A 701 9.55 -28.99 -12.14
N GLN A 702 9.04 -28.73 -13.34
CA GLN A 702 9.68 -29.15 -14.59
C GLN A 702 11.11 -28.60 -14.74
N SER A 703 11.38 -27.41 -14.20
CA SER A 703 12.69 -26.75 -14.30
C SER A 703 13.70 -27.28 -13.28
N VAL A 704 13.23 -27.96 -12.23
CA VAL A 704 14.07 -28.51 -11.16
C VAL A 704 14.09 -30.03 -11.12
N ASP A 705 13.36 -30.68 -12.05
CA ASP A 705 13.28 -32.14 -12.13
C ASP A 705 14.67 -32.74 -12.43
N GLY A 706 15.05 -33.77 -11.68
CA GLY A 706 16.36 -34.41 -11.77
C GLY A 706 17.51 -33.70 -11.01
N LEU A 707 17.30 -32.51 -10.44
CA LEU A 707 18.31 -31.84 -9.61
C LEU A 707 18.36 -32.43 -8.18
N SER A 708 19.53 -32.39 -7.55
CA SER A 708 19.63 -32.69 -6.11
C SER A 708 18.96 -31.59 -5.28
N PRO A 709 18.45 -31.88 -4.06
CA PRO A 709 17.79 -30.86 -3.23
C PRO A 709 18.64 -29.61 -2.95
N GLU A 710 19.95 -29.76 -2.77
CA GLU A 710 20.89 -28.64 -2.62
C GLU A 710 20.97 -27.79 -3.89
N MET A 711 21.01 -28.42 -5.07
CA MET A 711 20.99 -27.72 -6.35
C MET A 711 19.64 -27.04 -6.60
N VAL A 712 18.52 -27.61 -6.13
CA VAL A 712 17.21 -26.95 -6.17
C VAL A 712 17.24 -25.69 -5.31
N GLN A 713 17.81 -25.75 -4.10
CA GLN A 713 17.95 -24.56 -3.26
C GLN A 713 18.75 -23.46 -3.97
N ASP A 714 19.92 -23.81 -4.55
CA ASP A 714 20.75 -22.89 -5.31
C ASP A 714 20.01 -22.32 -6.54
N TYR A 715 19.27 -23.17 -7.27
CA TYR A 715 18.47 -22.76 -8.42
C TYR A 715 17.44 -21.70 -8.04
N LEU A 716 16.66 -21.96 -6.99
CA LEU A 716 15.64 -21.04 -6.49
C LEU A 716 16.26 -19.73 -5.98
N ALA A 717 17.45 -19.77 -5.36
CA ALA A 717 18.17 -18.57 -4.92
C ALA A 717 18.68 -17.70 -6.09
N GLY A 718 18.91 -18.31 -7.26
CA GLY A 718 19.24 -17.64 -8.50
C GLY A 718 18.06 -16.93 -9.18
N LEU A 719 16.82 -17.36 -8.92
CA LEU A 719 15.63 -16.75 -9.52
C LEU A 719 15.33 -15.38 -8.90
N ARG A 720 15.16 -14.37 -9.77
CA ARG A 720 14.92 -12.97 -9.36
C ARG A 720 13.57 -12.48 -9.87
N GLY A 721 12.72 -12.02 -8.96
CA GLY A 721 11.55 -11.21 -9.28
C GLY A 721 11.92 -9.74 -9.52
N PHE A 722 10.93 -8.94 -9.95
CA PHE A 722 11.10 -7.51 -10.26
C PHE A 722 11.86 -6.71 -9.18
N ASP A 723 11.52 -6.90 -7.90
CA ASP A 723 12.10 -6.15 -6.77
C ASP A 723 13.60 -6.43 -6.54
N ARG A 724 14.11 -7.53 -7.11
CA ARG A 724 15.52 -7.95 -6.99
C ARG A 724 16.38 -7.47 -8.19
N LEU A 725 15.78 -6.81 -9.18
CA LEU A 725 16.46 -6.30 -10.38
C LEU A 725 17.12 -4.93 -10.15
N ASN A 726 18.09 -4.89 -9.23
CA ASN A 726 18.71 -3.66 -8.74
C ASN A 726 20.11 -3.38 -9.30
N ARG A 727 20.61 -4.15 -10.29
CA ARG A 727 21.92 -3.90 -10.89
C ARG A 727 21.83 -2.73 -11.88
N SER A 728 22.88 -1.92 -11.97
CA SER A 728 22.97 -0.83 -12.94
C SER A 728 23.11 -1.36 -14.37
N LEU A 729 22.38 -0.73 -15.30
CA LEU A 729 22.47 -1.03 -16.73
C LEU A 729 23.85 -0.62 -17.30
N LEU A 730 24.30 -1.35 -18.31
CA LEU A 730 25.50 -1.02 -19.09
C LEU A 730 25.22 0.14 -20.04
N GLY A 731 24.02 0.15 -20.62
CA GLY A 731 23.53 1.17 -21.51
C GLY A 731 22.84 2.32 -20.78
N ARG A 732 22.61 3.41 -21.52
CA ARG A 732 21.79 4.54 -21.07
C ARG A 732 20.72 4.81 -22.10
N TYR A 733 19.47 4.61 -21.69
CA TYR A 733 18.29 4.62 -22.55
C TYR A 733 17.47 5.87 -22.30
N ARG A 734 17.36 6.76 -23.30
CA ARG A 734 16.89 8.14 -23.09
C ARG A 734 15.51 8.24 -22.43
N HIS A 735 14.57 7.41 -22.85
CA HIS A 735 13.21 7.45 -22.31
C HIS A 735 12.89 6.23 -21.45
N LEU A 736 13.87 5.70 -20.75
CA LEU A 736 13.64 4.76 -19.66
C LEU A 736 13.46 5.52 -18.34
N ARG A 737 12.68 4.96 -17.42
CA ARG A 737 12.58 5.47 -16.04
C ARG A 737 13.97 5.49 -15.40
N SER A 738 14.22 6.49 -14.55
CA SER A 738 15.46 6.59 -13.79
C SER A 738 15.18 7.14 -12.40
N GLN A 739 15.87 6.60 -11.40
CA GLN A 739 15.86 7.10 -10.04
C GLN A 739 17.23 7.71 -9.75
N ASP A 740 17.26 8.98 -9.33
CA ASP A 740 18.49 9.74 -9.05
C ASP A 740 19.51 9.74 -10.22
N GLY A 741 19.01 9.69 -11.45
CA GLY A 741 19.83 9.66 -12.67
C GLY A 741 20.44 8.30 -13.02
N GLN A 742 20.24 7.27 -12.19
CA GLN A 742 20.69 5.89 -12.46
C GLN A 742 19.57 5.06 -13.10
N GLN A 743 19.96 4.20 -14.05
CA GLN A 743 19.07 3.23 -14.68
C GLN A 743 19.44 1.82 -14.22
N LEU A 744 18.45 1.13 -13.67
CA LEU A 744 18.59 -0.22 -13.11
C LEU A 744 17.91 -1.24 -14.02
N GLU A 745 18.24 -2.52 -13.83
CA GLU A 745 17.59 -3.64 -14.51
C GLU A 745 16.06 -3.57 -14.44
N LYS A 746 15.48 -3.23 -13.28
CA LYS A 746 14.04 -3.08 -13.11
C LYS A 746 13.42 -1.98 -13.98
N HIS A 747 14.17 -0.91 -14.27
CA HIS A 747 13.68 0.14 -15.16
C HIS A 747 13.60 -0.36 -16.59
N LEU A 748 14.56 -1.19 -17.02
CA LEU A 748 14.54 -1.80 -18.34
C LEU A 748 13.45 -2.87 -18.42
N ALA A 749 13.28 -3.68 -17.38
CA ALA A 749 12.17 -4.61 -17.24
C ALA A 749 10.79 -3.92 -17.31
N ALA A 750 10.67 -2.69 -16.78
CA ALA A 750 9.49 -1.86 -16.90
C ALA A 750 9.33 -1.19 -18.28
N GLY A 751 10.26 -1.40 -19.22
CA GLY A 751 10.31 -0.73 -20.53
C GLY A 751 9.11 -0.99 -21.44
N PHE A 752 8.37 -2.09 -21.23
CA PHE A 752 7.10 -2.36 -21.94
C PHE A 752 6.00 -1.35 -21.55
N TYR A 753 6.15 -0.68 -20.40
CA TYR A 753 5.19 0.27 -19.86
C TYR A 753 5.69 1.71 -20.07
N PRO A 754 4.87 2.62 -20.61
CA PRO A 754 5.31 3.99 -20.88
C PRO A 754 5.78 4.73 -19.61
N ASN A 755 6.74 5.64 -19.77
CA ASN A 755 7.27 6.45 -18.65
C ASN A 755 6.21 7.28 -17.94
N TYR A 756 5.29 7.89 -18.69
CA TYR A 756 4.20 8.69 -18.15
C TYR A 756 2.96 7.85 -17.80
N GLY A 757 3.06 6.54 -18.01
CA GLY A 757 1.99 5.56 -17.91
C GLY A 757 0.87 5.76 -18.93
N TYR A 758 -0.25 5.07 -18.72
CA TYR A 758 -1.44 5.12 -19.58
C TYR A 758 -2.45 6.18 -19.12
N GLY A 759 -2.35 6.65 -17.89
CA GLY A 759 -3.14 7.76 -17.35
C GLY A 759 -4.51 7.35 -16.80
N PHE A 760 -4.67 6.15 -16.25
CA PHE A 760 -5.97 5.64 -15.75
C PHE A 760 -6.69 6.55 -14.74
N ALA A 761 -5.95 7.27 -13.88
CA ALA A 761 -6.52 8.26 -12.96
C ALA A 761 -6.29 9.70 -13.43
N ARG A 762 -5.77 9.90 -14.65
CA ARG A 762 -5.34 11.21 -15.17
C ARG A 762 -6.11 11.52 -16.43
N SER A 763 -7.20 12.26 -16.25
CA SER A 763 -8.02 12.59 -17.40
C SER A 763 -7.25 13.40 -18.45
N HIS A 764 -7.27 12.86 -19.67
CA HIS A 764 -6.74 13.53 -20.84
C HIS A 764 -7.59 14.74 -21.24
N ALA A 765 -8.88 14.75 -20.88
CA ALA A 765 -9.80 15.82 -21.20
C ALA A 765 -9.65 17.06 -20.28
N TYR A 766 -9.20 16.89 -19.04
CA TYR A 766 -9.10 17.95 -18.02
C TYR A 766 -7.73 18.65 -17.92
N ARG A 767 -6.75 18.29 -18.74
CA ARG A 767 -5.43 18.93 -18.64
C ARG A 767 -5.51 20.40 -19.05
N GLN A 768 -4.92 21.29 -18.24
CA GLN A 768 -4.47 22.60 -18.75
C GLN A 768 -3.55 22.37 -19.96
N ALA A 769 -3.55 23.30 -20.91
CA ALA A 769 -2.53 23.35 -21.95
C ALA A 769 -1.15 23.23 -21.29
N ALA A 770 -0.53 22.06 -21.41
CA ALA A 770 0.75 21.80 -20.77
C ALA A 770 1.76 22.84 -21.29
N VAL A 771 2.55 23.39 -20.36
CA VAL A 771 3.66 24.30 -20.63
C VAL A 771 4.52 23.73 -21.78
N GLN A 772 4.95 24.60 -22.70
CA GLN A 772 5.72 24.30 -23.91
C GLN A 772 6.70 23.13 -23.74
N GLY A 773 6.37 21.99 -24.35
CA GLY A 773 7.21 20.79 -24.25
C GLY A 773 6.61 19.51 -24.84
N SER A 774 5.88 19.62 -25.96
CA SER A 774 5.36 18.51 -26.79
C SER A 774 4.05 17.84 -26.33
N ILE A 775 3.00 18.06 -27.13
CA ILE A 775 1.63 17.53 -26.99
C ILE A 775 1.50 16.09 -27.56
N PHE A 776 2.57 15.48 -28.09
CA PHE A 776 2.50 14.13 -28.67
C PHE A 776 3.81 13.35 -28.47
N LYS A 777 4.22 13.14 -27.21
CA LYS A 777 5.26 12.14 -26.92
C LYS A 777 4.73 11.06 -26.01
N ILE A 778 3.81 10.30 -26.58
CA ILE A 778 3.65 8.90 -26.21
C ILE A 778 4.89 8.21 -26.76
N VAL A 779 5.95 8.18 -25.93
CA VAL A 779 7.20 7.51 -26.32
C VAL A 779 6.94 6.02 -26.24
N THR A 780 6.91 5.36 -27.39
CA THR A 780 6.72 3.91 -27.47
C THR A 780 7.77 3.19 -26.63
N ALA A 781 7.43 2.01 -26.09
CA ALA A 781 8.39 1.14 -25.42
C ALA A 781 9.67 0.95 -26.27
N TYR A 782 9.48 0.87 -27.60
CA TYR A 782 10.55 0.92 -28.56
C TYR A 782 11.28 2.26 -28.62
N GLU A 783 10.59 3.41 -28.80
CA GLU A 783 11.24 4.73 -28.82
C GLU A 783 12.06 5.02 -27.56
N ALA A 784 11.67 4.47 -26.40
CA ALA A 784 12.46 4.58 -25.18
C ALA A 784 13.85 3.95 -25.28
N LEU A 785 13.96 2.98 -26.17
CA LEU A 785 15.13 2.18 -26.50
C LEU A 785 15.62 2.49 -27.92
N VAL A 786 15.12 3.53 -28.59
CA VAL A 786 15.61 3.93 -29.91
C VAL A 786 16.94 4.67 -29.78
N GLN A 787 17.84 4.34 -30.70
CA GLN A 787 19.12 5.02 -30.92
C GLN A 787 18.87 6.50 -31.26
N THR A 788 19.06 7.41 -30.31
CA THR A 788 19.19 8.84 -30.63
C THR A 788 20.66 9.22 -30.57
N ILE A 789 21.23 9.53 -31.74
CA ILE A 789 22.61 9.97 -31.96
C ILE A 789 22.96 11.17 -31.07
#